data_AF-A0AAN6VZ34-F1
#
_entry.id   AF-A0AAN6VZ34-F1
#
_cell.length_a   1.000
_cell.length_b   1.000
_cell.length_c   1.000
_cell.angle_alpha   90.00
_cell.angle_beta   90.00
_cell.angle_gamma   90.00
#
_symmetry.space_group_name_H-M   'P 1'
#
loop_
_entity.id
_entity.type
_entity.pdbx_description
1 polymer ?
#
loop_
_entity_poly.entity_id
_entity_poly.type
_entity_poly.pdbx_seq_one_letter_code
_entity_poly.pdbx_strand_id
1 'polypeptide(L)'
;MAKDCYLTLTVRNLPPGTTKQDVCNHINARYQNARPEVGPVVKDPNGHTFCTTVTVRQDTEDKCKTLLRDLNLRKIFPQYPTTDMRESELNVSDEFIGVTTLAEHNDPQFDLYFVHGLGGHAFKSWSTTTDMTSPRIWLRDIFPDDVKTRPVNQTNPNGPKLAGRFSTIGYRASSVGSNSAIMTIDKAAQNLLNMLRTDRPEGSSRPVYFACHSLGGIVTCQAIIRALRHNSDEHGRYHRHRDTLYQNDECLVKGIFFFGTPFEGSKLADNASLILKFLNKNSQLLDSLKAKSNELADIVAKFNQLRSQPHTDIPVLIAYEGLPIYGRTYVTKPDSATSSFKAHTMEINGDHRTMIKFSHRSDGSYREVAEGMIRLIQDTLTVSNMSPPASPKAHLQDDFQPKLLSRASTFASIRTMPPPYPGSGLQFSQHRKVPHEEPTPPASERASPVSDTCLLKVSAKNHFWNNQTPAVPVKYENVVPIVAPVRYCDPLPPVVPVKYSEIIPALEPGKREYKSPFSQLSQFDTVFLLDDTGSMGETEGDNNPRSKWDDLIESIQWTADIVCRYDKDGIDVRFFIDEAKDEFSIKKAQRVLDLLSNEVAPDELGGGTYIADRLYTILTEHLVKFEKWKQGLARRRGSPRVEKPKKLNLVVITDGAADDMEEVEDVIVETAKKLDELGAPVHQLGIQFLQIGKDDDAARWLAKLDDALKEKHNIRDIVDTRPWNRPTENDKSLKDRLKQILLGAISRAVDDERS
;
A
#
# COMPACT_ATOMS: atom_id res chain seq x y z
N MET A 1 1.58 5.35 -31.76
CA MET A 1 3.02 5.19 -31.44
C MET A 1 3.11 4.24 -30.26
N ALA A 2 4.18 3.45 -30.12
CA ALA A 2 4.37 2.67 -28.91
C ALA A 2 4.56 3.61 -27.71
N LYS A 3 4.01 3.25 -26.55
CA LYS A 3 4.22 3.96 -25.29
C LYS A 3 5.50 3.40 -24.66
N ASP A 4 6.45 4.27 -24.33
CA ASP A 4 7.68 3.84 -23.65
C ASP A 4 7.34 3.27 -22.27
N CYS A 5 7.84 2.07 -21.97
CA CYS A 5 7.78 1.52 -20.61
C CYS A 5 9.05 1.90 -19.82
N TYR A 6 8.91 2.09 -18.51
CA TYR A 6 10.01 2.43 -17.59
C TYR A 6 10.01 1.51 -16.37
N LEU A 7 11.15 0.88 -16.10
CA LEU A 7 11.39 0.05 -14.92
C LEU A 7 12.48 0.69 -14.05
N THR A 8 12.19 0.99 -12.79
CA THR A 8 13.19 1.51 -11.85
C THR A 8 13.64 0.45 -10.85
N LEU A 9 14.95 0.27 -10.73
CA LEU A 9 15.62 -0.76 -9.94
C LEU A 9 16.57 -0.13 -8.92
N THR A 10 16.80 -0.83 -7.80
CA THR A 10 18.02 -0.68 -6.99
C THR A 10 19.14 -1.55 -7.57
N VAL A 11 20.37 -1.07 -7.50
CA VAL A 11 21.58 -1.86 -7.77
C VAL A 11 22.55 -1.66 -6.61
N ARG A 12 22.94 -2.74 -5.94
CA ARG A 12 23.81 -2.77 -4.76
C ARG A 12 25.01 -3.70 -5.00
N ASN A 13 26.01 -3.63 -4.12
CA ASN A 13 27.29 -4.34 -4.20
C ASN A 13 28.21 -3.88 -5.35
N LEU A 14 28.00 -2.67 -5.91
CA LEU A 14 28.86 -2.13 -6.97
C LEU A 14 30.31 -1.97 -6.46
N PRO A 15 31.34 -2.37 -7.23
CA PRO A 15 32.73 -2.24 -6.79
C PRO A 15 33.16 -0.78 -6.54
N PRO A 16 34.14 -0.55 -5.65
CA PRO A 16 34.72 0.76 -5.44
C PRO A 16 35.22 1.43 -6.73
N GLY A 17 34.89 2.71 -6.90
CA GLY A 17 35.26 3.49 -8.08
C GLY A 17 34.29 3.41 -9.27
N THR A 18 33.25 2.56 -9.20
CA THR A 18 32.20 2.49 -10.24
C THR A 18 31.59 3.85 -10.52
N THR A 19 31.60 4.29 -11.79
CA THR A 19 30.92 5.53 -12.20
C THR A 19 29.52 5.26 -12.76
N LYS A 20 28.71 6.32 -12.90
CA LYS A 20 27.43 6.25 -13.63
C LYS A 20 27.59 5.69 -15.05
N GLN A 21 28.68 6.05 -15.74
CA GLN A 21 28.89 5.65 -17.12
C GLN A 21 29.17 4.14 -17.22
N ASP A 22 29.85 3.56 -16.24
CA ASP A 22 30.13 2.11 -16.22
C ASP A 22 28.84 1.30 -16.02
N VAL A 23 27.94 1.77 -15.15
CA VAL A 23 26.59 1.19 -14.98
C VAL A 23 25.77 1.34 -16.26
N CYS A 24 25.78 2.52 -16.89
CA CYS A 24 25.15 2.72 -18.21
C CYS A 24 25.71 1.77 -19.28
N ASN A 25 27.03 1.60 -19.34
CA ASN A 25 27.71 0.74 -20.30
C ASN A 25 27.31 -0.72 -20.08
N HIS A 26 27.33 -1.19 -18.83
CA HIS A 26 26.96 -2.57 -18.49
C HIS A 26 25.53 -2.90 -18.91
N ILE A 27 24.58 -1.99 -18.68
CA ILE A 27 23.16 -2.19 -19.01
C ILE A 27 22.94 -2.12 -20.53
N ASN A 28 23.50 -1.13 -21.23
CA ASN A 28 23.38 -1.04 -22.70
C ASN A 28 24.07 -2.20 -23.43
N ALA A 29 25.14 -2.78 -22.87
CA ALA A 29 25.81 -3.95 -23.43
C ALA A 29 24.96 -5.23 -23.35
N ARG A 30 23.97 -5.28 -22.46
CA ARG A 30 23.11 -6.46 -22.24
C ARG A 30 21.69 -6.30 -22.79
N TYR A 31 21.17 -5.07 -22.87
CA TYR A 31 19.81 -4.78 -23.32
C TYR A 31 19.82 -3.71 -24.44
N GLN A 32 19.41 -4.10 -25.63
CA GLN A 32 19.30 -3.18 -26.78
C GLN A 32 18.26 -2.08 -26.51
N ASN A 33 18.57 -0.85 -26.93
CA ASN A 33 17.74 0.36 -26.76
C ASN A 33 17.41 0.79 -25.31
N ALA A 34 17.98 0.15 -24.29
CA ALA A 34 17.57 0.28 -22.89
C ALA A 34 17.69 1.69 -22.25
N ARG A 35 18.45 2.61 -22.87
CA ARG A 35 18.58 4.04 -22.52
C ARG A 35 18.54 4.31 -21.00
N PRO A 36 19.43 3.69 -20.19
CA PRO A 36 19.33 3.72 -18.73
C PRO A 36 19.62 5.10 -18.15
N GLU A 37 18.72 5.58 -17.32
CA GLU A 37 18.90 6.77 -16.48
C GLU A 37 19.43 6.34 -15.10
N VAL A 38 20.75 6.46 -14.92
CA VAL A 38 21.43 6.07 -13.67
C VAL A 38 21.45 7.25 -12.69
N GLY A 39 20.92 7.02 -11.49
CA GLY A 39 20.92 7.96 -10.36
C GLY A 39 22.32 8.24 -9.82
N PRO A 40 22.45 9.02 -8.73
CA PRO A 40 23.71 9.13 -7.99
C PRO A 40 24.28 7.74 -7.65
N VAL A 41 25.59 7.55 -7.83
CA VAL A 41 26.29 6.35 -7.34
C VAL A 41 26.90 6.73 -6.00
N VAL A 42 26.42 6.10 -4.94
CA VAL A 42 26.65 6.49 -3.53
C VAL A 42 27.26 5.32 -2.77
N LYS A 43 27.96 5.59 -1.67
CA LYS A 43 28.59 4.53 -0.88
C LYS A 43 27.52 3.76 -0.10
N ASP A 44 27.71 2.45 0.00
CA ASP A 44 27.01 1.65 0.99
C ASP A 44 27.50 2.04 2.40
N PRO A 45 26.66 2.01 3.46
CA PRO A 45 27.04 2.36 4.84
C PRO A 45 28.30 1.67 5.36
N ASN A 46 28.59 0.46 4.88
CA ASN A 46 29.78 -0.31 5.26
C ASN A 46 31.07 0.19 4.56
N GLY A 47 30.98 1.19 3.67
CA GLY A 47 32.10 1.79 2.93
C GLY A 47 32.75 0.93 1.85
N HIS A 48 32.54 -0.40 1.89
CA HIS A 48 33.21 -1.38 1.03
C HIS A 48 32.61 -1.54 -0.37
N THR A 49 31.35 -1.13 -0.58
CA THR A 49 30.68 -1.19 -1.89
C THR A 49 29.90 0.10 -2.15
N PHE A 50 29.35 0.21 -3.36
CA PHE A 50 28.49 1.31 -3.78
C PHE A 50 27.10 0.79 -4.16
N CYS A 51 26.11 1.68 -4.16
CA CYS A 51 24.79 1.42 -4.70
C CYS A 51 24.28 2.59 -5.54
N THR A 52 23.24 2.35 -6.33
CA THR A 52 22.54 3.38 -7.11
C THR A 52 21.10 2.95 -7.39
N THR A 53 20.33 3.86 -8.00
CA THR A 53 19.05 3.54 -8.65
C THR A 53 19.21 3.66 -10.15
N VAL A 54 18.58 2.77 -10.92
CA VAL A 54 18.57 2.85 -12.38
C VAL A 54 17.16 2.76 -12.89
N THR A 55 16.75 3.73 -13.71
CA THR A 55 15.50 3.68 -14.47
C THR A 55 15.83 3.26 -15.90
N VAL A 56 15.42 2.05 -16.28
CA VAL A 56 15.59 1.48 -17.62
C VAL A 56 14.36 1.81 -18.45
N ARG A 57 14.56 2.31 -19.68
CA ARG A 57 13.49 2.61 -20.64
C ARG A 57 13.44 1.52 -21.71
N GLN A 58 12.24 1.10 -22.10
CA GLN A 58 12.03 0.09 -23.14
C GLN A 58 11.02 0.54 -24.18
N ASP A 59 11.28 0.19 -25.45
CA ASP A 59 10.44 0.58 -26.60
C ASP A 59 9.03 -0.06 -26.58
N THR A 60 8.87 -1.18 -25.83
CA THR A 60 7.60 -1.87 -25.62
C THR A 60 7.52 -2.43 -24.19
N GLU A 61 6.30 -2.72 -23.76
CA GLU A 61 6.01 -3.34 -22.46
C GLU A 61 6.53 -4.78 -22.38
N ASP A 62 6.51 -5.55 -23.47
CA ASP A 62 7.06 -6.92 -23.51
C ASP A 62 8.56 -6.94 -23.21
N LYS A 63 9.31 -5.91 -23.65
CA LYS A 63 10.73 -5.75 -23.32
C LYS A 63 10.93 -5.41 -21.83
N CYS A 64 10.03 -4.64 -21.22
CA CYS A 64 9.99 -4.42 -19.77
C CYS A 64 9.68 -5.71 -19.00
N LYS A 65 8.67 -6.48 -19.43
CA LYS A 65 8.30 -7.78 -18.85
C LYS A 65 9.44 -8.80 -18.99
N THR A 66 10.13 -8.82 -20.12
CA THR A 66 11.34 -9.63 -20.35
C THR A 66 12.48 -9.24 -19.41
N LEU A 67 12.75 -7.93 -19.27
CA LEU A 67 13.75 -7.40 -18.34
C LEU A 67 13.44 -7.78 -16.88
N LEU A 68 12.20 -7.64 -16.42
CA LEU A 68 11.74 -8.10 -15.11
C LEU A 68 11.93 -9.62 -14.95
N ARG A 69 11.55 -10.41 -15.95
CA ARG A 69 11.67 -11.88 -15.94
C ARG A 69 13.12 -12.34 -15.83
N ASP A 70 14.04 -11.73 -16.58
CA ASP A 70 15.45 -12.10 -16.57
C ASP A 70 16.17 -11.72 -15.25
N LEU A 71 15.72 -10.63 -14.61
CA LEU A 71 16.13 -10.25 -13.25
C LEU A 71 15.61 -11.27 -12.22
N ASN A 72 14.30 -11.52 -12.21
CA ASN A 72 13.63 -12.38 -11.23
C ASN A 72 14.11 -13.84 -11.29
N LEU A 73 14.44 -14.35 -12.49
CA LEU A 73 15.00 -15.69 -12.68
C LEU A 73 16.47 -15.83 -12.23
N ARG A 74 17.13 -14.76 -11.78
CA ARG A 74 18.58 -14.70 -11.47
C ARG A 74 19.51 -15.17 -12.61
N LYS A 75 18.99 -15.27 -13.83
CA LYS A 75 19.76 -15.59 -15.05
C LYS A 75 20.70 -14.45 -15.45
N ILE A 76 20.47 -13.27 -14.88
CA ILE A 76 21.34 -12.11 -14.98
C ILE A 76 21.81 -11.76 -13.57
N PHE A 77 22.91 -12.41 -13.15
CA PHE A 77 23.87 -11.73 -12.30
C PHE A 77 24.75 -10.87 -13.19
N PRO A 78 24.70 -9.52 -13.08
CA PRO A 78 25.62 -8.66 -13.79
C PRO A 78 26.99 -8.73 -13.10
N GLN A 79 27.79 -9.74 -13.46
CA GLN A 79 29.19 -9.88 -12.99
C GLN A 79 29.95 -8.58 -13.29
N TYR A 80 30.37 -7.88 -12.25
CA TYR A 80 31.20 -6.70 -12.39
C TYR A 80 32.68 -7.11 -12.28
N PRO A 81 33.54 -6.75 -13.25
CA PRO A 81 34.96 -7.06 -13.16
C PRO A 81 35.61 -6.23 -12.05
N THR A 82 36.08 -6.90 -11.00
CA THR A 82 36.91 -6.28 -9.96
C THR A 82 38.40 -6.38 -10.33
N THR A 83 39.23 -5.49 -9.78
CA THR A 83 40.68 -5.49 -10.00
C THR A 83 41.41 -6.70 -9.37
N ASP A 84 40.78 -7.40 -8.44
CA ASP A 84 41.39 -8.48 -7.63
C ASP A 84 41.00 -9.90 -8.08
N MET A 85 40.45 -10.06 -9.30
CA MET A 85 39.98 -11.34 -9.86
C MET A 85 38.99 -12.11 -8.95
N ARG A 86 38.10 -11.38 -8.26
CA ARG A 86 36.95 -11.96 -7.53
C ARG A 86 35.66 -11.35 -8.04
N GLU A 87 34.70 -12.21 -8.41
CA GLU A 87 33.38 -11.75 -8.85
C GLU A 87 32.57 -11.23 -7.66
N SER A 88 32.00 -10.03 -7.79
CA SER A 88 31.04 -9.48 -6.83
C SER A 88 29.61 -9.71 -7.34
N GLU A 89 28.83 -10.52 -6.61
CA GLU A 89 27.41 -10.76 -6.92
C GLU A 89 26.61 -9.46 -6.72
N LEU A 90 26.27 -8.78 -7.83
CA LEU A 90 25.45 -7.57 -7.80
C LEU A 90 24.01 -7.91 -7.41
N ASN A 91 23.52 -7.26 -6.37
CA ASN A 91 22.14 -7.38 -5.92
C ASN A 91 21.30 -6.31 -6.64
N VAL A 92 20.42 -6.76 -7.54
CA VAL A 92 19.48 -5.93 -8.29
C VAL A 92 18.06 -6.29 -7.86
N SER A 93 17.26 -5.30 -7.47
CA SER A 93 15.89 -5.52 -7.00
C SER A 93 15.00 -4.31 -7.26
N ASP A 94 13.77 -4.57 -7.69
CA ASP A 94 12.69 -3.59 -7.84
C ASP A 94 11.87 -3.38 -6.56
N GLU A 95 11.99 -4.22 -5.52
CA GLU A 95 11.20 -4.10 -4.28
C GLU A 95 11.60 -2.90 -3.38
N PHE A 96 12.81 -2.37 -3.54
CA PHE A 96 13.40 -1.29 -2.71
C PHE A 96 13.47 -1.57 -1.18
N ILE A 97 13.36 -2.82 -0.73
CA ILE A 97 13.42 -3.18 0.71
C ILE A 97 14.77 -2.78 1.35
N GLY A 98 14.70 -2.37 2.61
CA GLY A 98 15.83 -1.84 3.36
C GLY A 98 15.99 -0.33 3.16
N VAL A 99 17.10 0.23 3.64
CA VAL A 99 17.45 1.62 3.30
C VAL A 99 18.06 1.65 1.90
N THR A 100 17.59 2.59 1.08
CA THR A 100 18.11 2.87 -0.26
C THR A 100 18.50 4.35 -0.32
N THR A 101 19.80 4.65 -0.31
CA THR A 101 20.28 6.02 -0.53
C THR A 101 20.05 6.42 -1.97
N LEU A 102 19.28 7.49 -2.16
CA LEU A 102 18.92 8.05 -3.46
C LEU A 102 19.95 9.07 -3.91
N ALA A 103 20.43 9.91 -2.98
CA ALA A 103 21.44 10.93 -3.22
C ALA A 103 22.28 11.17 -1.96
N GLU A 104 23.52 11.63 -2.14
CA GLU A 104 24.44 11.98 -1.07
C GLU A 104 25.32 13.14 -1.55
N HIS A 105 25.54 14.13 -0.69
CA HIS A 105 26.51 15.21 -0.92
C HIS A 105 27.85 14.85 -0.26
N ASN A 106 28.95 15.42 -0.75
CA ASN A 106 30.23 15.34 -0.05
C ASN A 106 30.09 15.88 1.38
N ASP A 107 30.72 15.21 2.34
CA ASP A 107 30.74 15.57 3.76
C ASP A 107 29.32 15.85 4.35
N PRO A 108 28.39 14.87 4.28
CA PRO A 108 26.98 15.07 4.56
C PRO A 108 26.73 15.36 6.05
N GLN A 109 26.26 16.56 6.35
CA GLN A 109 26.05 17.09 7.71
C GLN A 109 24.86 16.43 8.43
N PHE A 110 23.86 15.96 7.68
CA PHE A 110 22.64 15.33 8.19
C PHE A 110 22.20 14.14 7.34
N ASP A 111 21.33 13.29 7.89
CA ASP A 111 20.61 12.24 7.17
C ASP A 111 19.11 12.54 7.15
N LEU A 112 18.47 12.38 5.99
CA LEU A 112 17.03 12.53 5.81
C LEU A 112 16.44 11.24 5.24
N TYR A 113 15.54 10.63 6.00
CA TYR A 113 14.90 9.36 5.69
C TYR A 113 13.45 9.52 5.25
N PHE A 114 13.12 8.97 4.09
CA PHE A 114 11.78 8.98 3.52
C PHE A 114 11.06 7.66 3.81
N VAL A 115 9.99 7.71 4.60
CA VAL A 115 9.23 6.55 5.08
C VAL A 115 7.86 6.54 4.41
N HIS A 116 7.64 5.59 3.49
CA HIS A 116 6.36 5.48 2.78
C HIS A 116 5.23 5.01 3.71
N GLY A 117 3.97 5.23 3.30
CA GLY A 117 2.81 4.64 3.96
C GLY A 117 2.81 3.11 3.87
N LEU A 118 2.07 2.45 4.78
CA LEU A 118 1.76 1.02 4.66
C LEU A 118 1.16 0.72 3.26
N GLY A 119 1.44 -0.45 2.68
CA GLY A 119 1.02 -0.80 1.31
C GLY A 119 1.69 -0.02 0.17
N GLY A 120 2.29 1.14 0.48
CA GLY A 120 3.13 1.91 -0.45
C GLY A 120 4.47 1.24 -0.75
N HIS A 121 5.21 1.85 -1.68
CA HIS A 121 6.47 1.32 -2.20
C HIS A 121 7.52 2.44 -2.21
N ALA A 122 8.67 2.19 -1.57
CA ALA A 122 9.69 3.19 -1.25
C ALA A 122 10.16 4.09 -2.42
N PHE A 123 10.23 3.61 -3.67
CA PHE A 123 10.36 4.49 -4.84
C PHE A 123 8.99 5.03 -5.33
N LYS A 124 8.12 4.14 -5.84
CA LYS A 124 6.86 4.47 -6.55
C LYS A 124 5.93 5.45 -5.81
N SER A 125 5.88 5.42 -4.47
CA SER A 125 5.04 6.34 -3.68
C SER A 125 5.41 7.82 -3.90
N TRP A 126 6.69 8.15 -4.01
CA TRP A 126 7.19 9.52 -4.12
C TRP A 126 7.51 9.95 -5.57
N SER A 127 7.31 9.05 -6.54
CA SER A 127 7.65 9.29 -7.94
C SER A 127 6.43 9.74 -8.75
N THR A 128 6.69 10.62 -9.71
CA THR A 128 5.74 11.02 -10.75
C THR A 128 5.79 10.05 -11.93
N THR A 129 4.61 9.61 -12.38
CA THR A 129 4.44 8.70 -13.52
C THR A 129 3.48 9.32 -14.53
N THR A 130 3.87 10.45 -15.11
CA THR A 130 3.11 11.06 -16.22
C THR A 130 3.44 10.33 -17.52
N ASP A 131 2.43 9.92 -18.29
CA ASP A 131 2.46 8.96 -19.43
C ASP A 131 3.44 9.21 -20.59
N MET A 132 4.23 10.27 -20.53
CA MET A 132 5.12 10.77 -21.59
C MET A 132 6.60 10.86 -21.14
N THR A 133 6.95 10.62 -19.87
CA THR A 133 8.31 10.85 -19.36
C THR A 133 8.78 9.80 -18.35
N SER A 134 10.11 9.62 -18.26
CA SER A 134 10.76 8.80 -17.24
C SER A 134 10.30 9.13 -15.81
N PRO A 135 10.06 8.12 -14.95
CA PRO A 135 9.57 8.31 -13.60
C PRO A 135 10.58 9.03 -12.71
N ARG A 136 10.30 10.30 -12.40
CA ARG A 136 11.14 11.15 -11.54
C ARG A 136 10.66 11.15 -10.11
N ILE A 137 11.60 11.07 -9.19
CA ILE A 137 11.38 11.12 -7.74
C ILE A 137 12.05 12.39 -7.21
N TRP A 138 11.27 13.35 -6.72
CA TRP A 138 11.78 14.66 -6.33
C TRP A 138 12.85 14.58 -5.21
N LEU A 139 12.80 13.52 -4.42
CA LEU A 139 13.76 13.15 -3.36
C LEU A 139 15.20 12.87 -3.87
N ARG A 140 15.33 12.46 -5.14
CA ARG A 140 16.61 12.20 -5.82
C ARG A 140 16.95 13.30 -6.82
N ASP A 141 15.93 13.75 -7.55
CA ASP A 141 16.09 14.49 -8.81
C ASP A 141 15.94 16.01 -8.65
N ILE A 142 15.49 16.48 -7.48
CA ILE A 142 15.13 17.90 -7.26
C ILE A 142 15.63 18.43 -5.91
N PHE A 143 15.18 17.84 -4.80
CA PHE A 143 15.43 18.39 -3.45
C PHE A 143 16.90 18.40 -3.01
N PRO A 144 17.74 17.37 -3.28
CA PRO A 144 19.17 17.44 -2.98
C PRO A 144 19.85 18.62 -3.69
N ASP A 145 19.46 18.85 -4.94
CA ASP A 145 19.94 19.95 -5.76
C ASP A 145 19.51 21.32 -5.25
N ASP A 146 18.31 21.46 -4.69
CA ASP A 146 17.89 22.72 -4.05
C ASP A 146 18.66 22.92 -2.72
N VAL A 147 18.76 21.89 -1.87
CA VAL A 147 19.53 21.90 -0.61
C VAL A 147 20.96 22.40 -0.82
N LYS A 148 21.72 21.83 -1.76
CA LYS A 148 23.16 22.15 -1.94
C LYS A 148 23.44 23.59 -2.41
N THR A 149 22.43 24.37 -2.81
CA THR A 149 22.60 25.80 -3.13
C THR A 149 22.52 26.70 -1.90
N ARG A 150 21.82 26.25 -0.85
CA ARG A 150 21.48 27.04 0.33
C ARG A 150 22.67 27.05 1.32
N PRO A 151 22.98 28.20 1.94
CA PRO A 151 24.01 28.26 2.98
C PRO A 151 23.54 27.51 4.24
N VAL A 152 24.48 27.04 5.08
CA VAL A 152 24.16 26.50 6.41
C VAL A 152 23.52 27.59 7.29
N ASN A 153 24.15 28.76 7.36
CA ASN A 153 23.66 29.92 8.10
C ASN A 153 23.13 30.98 7.11
N GLN A 154 21.86 31.34 7.22
CA GLN A 154 21.20 32.31 6.34
C GLN A 154 21.86 33.70 6.34
N THR A 155 22.50 34.12 7.45
CA THR A 155 23.19 35.41 7.56
C THR A 155 24.54 35.46 6.82
N ASN A 156 25.05 34.31 6.34
CA ASN A 156 26.25 34.24 5.52
C ASN A 156 26.00 33.46 4.21
N PRO A 157 25.44 34.12 3.16
CA PRO A 157 25.13 33.48 1.88
C PRO A 157 26.33 32.82 1.18
N ASN A 158 27.55 33.32 1.44
CA ASN A 158 28.81 32.86 0.89
C ASN A 158 29.53 31.82 1.77
N GLY A 159 28.95 31.46 2.91
CA GLY A 159 29.48 30.42 3.79
C GLY A 159 29.29 28.99 3.25
N PRO A 160 29.65 27.98 4.06
CA PRO A 160 29.40 26.57 3.73
C PRO A 160 27.96 26.33 3.30
N LYS A 161 27.77 25.43 2.33
CA LYS A 161 26.45 25.01 1.85
C LYS A 161 25.94 23.80 2.62
N LEU A 162 24.62 23.56 2.57
CA LEU A 162 24.02 22.37 3.17
C LEU A 162 24.45 21.10 2.44
N ALA A 163 25.05 20.17 3.17
CA ALA A 163 25.39 18.84 2.70
C ALA A 163 24.55 17.80 3.45
N GLY A 164 23.99 16.81 2.75
CA GLY A 164 23.12 15.82 3.37
C GLY A 164 23.06 14.51 2.59
N ARG A 165 22.54 13.48 3.26
CA ARG A 165 22.30 12.14 2.71
C ARG A 165 20.80 11.87 2.68
N PHE A 166 20.29 11.45 1.52
CA PHE A 166 18.87 11.36 1.21
C PHE A 166 18.52 9.90 0.90
N SER A 167 17.78 9.24 1.79
CA SER A 167 17.53 7.80 1.71
C SER A 167 16.04 7.48 1.84
N THR A 168 15.50 6.60 0.99
CA THR A 168 14.17 6.03 1.21
C THR A 168 14.26 4.69 1.93
N ILE A 169 13.25 4.34 2.72
CA ILE A 169 13.22 3.10 3.51
C ILE A 169 12.04 2.24 3.05
N GLY A 170 12.34 1.08 2.46
CA GLY A 170 11.35 0.07 2.07
C GLY A 170 11.15 -0.99 3.15
N TYR A 171 9.89 -1.28 3.47
CA TYR A 171 9.52 -2.42 4.32
C TYR A 171 8.34 -3.19 3.74
N ARG A 172 8.44 -4.53 3.70
CA ARG A 172 7.32 -5.39 3.30
C ARG A 172 6.19 -5.24 4.31
N ALA A 173 5.01 -4.84 3.82
CA ALA A 173 3.80 -4.67 4.63
C ALA A 173 2.98 -5.97 4.77
N SER A 174 3.20 -6.94 3.87
CA SER A 174 2.40 -8.15 3.69
C SER A 174 2.92 -9.35 4.49
N SER A 175 2.01 -10.03 5.20
CA SER A 175 2.26 -11.32 5.85
C SER A 175 1.78 -12.49 4.97
N VAL A 176 2.71 -13.17 4.31
CA VAL A 176 2.47 -14.46 3.64
C VAL A 176 3.51 -15.47 4.13
N GLY A 177 3.05 -16.60 4.65
CA GLY A 177 3.88 -17.67 5.22
C GLY A 177 3.34 -18.20 6.56
N SER A 178 3.07 -19.50 6.63
CA SER A 178 2.26 -20.18 7.65
C SER A 178 2.91 -20.32 9.05
N ASN A 179 3.66 -19.32 9.51
CA ASN A 179 4.17 -19.18 10.89
C ASN A 179 4.56 -17.73 11.27
N SER A 180 4.31 -16.72 10.43
CA SER A 180 4.71 -15.33 10.73
C SER A 180 3.64 -14.57 11.52
N ALA A 181 3.99 -14.08 12.71
CA ALA A 181 3.11 -13.23 13.51
C ALA A 181 2.76 -11.90 12.82
N ILE A 182 1.52 -11.42 13.05
CA ILE A 182 0.95 -10.17 12.55
C ILE A 182 1.96 -9.01 12.66
N MET A 183 2.18 -8.28 11.57
CA MET A 183 3.09 -7.13 11.54
C MET A 183 2.44 -5.90 12.17
N THR A 184 2.41 -5.86 13.50
CA THR A 184 1.97 -4.69 14.27
C THR A 184 2.83 -3.46 13.97
N ILE A 185 2.31 -2.26 14.26
CA ILE A 185 3.08 -1.01 14.20
C ILE A 185 4.36 -1.10 15.06
N ASP A 186 4.30 -1.81 16.18
CA ASP A 186 5.47 -2.04 17.04
C ASP A 186 6.56 -2.88 16.34
N LYS A 187 6.15 -3.91 15.57
CA LYS A 187 7.05 -4.71 14.73
C LYS A 187 7.62 -3.90 13.56
N ALA A 188 6.80 -3.07 12.91
CA ALA A 188 7.24 -2.17 11.85
C ALA A 188 8.25 -1.13 12.36
N ALA A 189 7.96 -0.51 13.51
CA ALA A 189 8.85 0.41 14.20
C ALA A 189 10.17 -0.27 14.62
N GLN A 190 10.10 -1.51 15.11
CA GLN A 190 11.29 -2.28 15.44
C GLN A 190 12.15 -2.61 14.22
N ASN A 191 11.54 -2.91 13.07
CA ASN A 191 12.24 -3.12 11.81
C ASN A 191 12.87 -1.81 11.30
N LEU A 192 12.16 -0.68 11.38
CA LEU A 192 12.67 0.65 11.05
C LEU A 192 13.93 0.99 11.85
N LEU A 193 13.91 0.79 13.17
CA LEU A 193 15.09 0.99 14.02
C LEU A 193 16.26 0.06 13.66
N ASN A 194 15.98 -1.20 13.30
CA ASN A 194 17.02 -2.12 12.86
C ASN A 194 17.66 -1.67 11.53
N MET A 195 16.86 -1.20 10.57
CA MET A 195 17.35 -0.68 9.29
C MET A 195 18.21 0.57 9.49
N LEU A 196 17.75 1.54 10.29
CA LEU A 196 18.50 2.75 10.64
C LEU A 196 19.84 2.42 11.34
N ARG A 197 19.85 1.44 12.26
CA ARG A 197 21.06 1.00 12.98
C ARG A 197 22.08 0.27 12.09
N THR A 198 21.62 -0.33 10.98
CA THR A 198 22.51 -0.94 9.96
C THR A 198 23.00 0.09 8.94
N ASP A 199 22.28 1.21 8.79
CA ASP A 199 22.55 2.25 7.79
C ASP A 199 23.36 3.46 8.31
N ARG A 200 23.37 3.67 9.63
CA ARG A 200 24.17 4.71 10.29
C ARG A 200 25.50 4.14 10.77
N PRO A 201 26.64 4.82 10.52
CA PRO A 201 27.91 4.45 11.16
C PRO A 201 27.80 4.49 12.70
N GLU A 202 28.46 3.55 13.37
CA GLU A 202 28.49 3.49 14.84
C GLU A 202 29.10 4.79 15.41
N GLY A 203 28.39 5.42 16.36
CA GLY A 203 28.78 6.73 16.90
C GLY A 203 28.53 7.94 15.99
N SER A 204 27.74 7.81 14.91
CA SER A 204 27.38 8.94 14.04
C SER A 204 26.39 9.91 14.71
N SER A 205 26.90 11.01 15.26
CA SER A 205 26.14 12.11 15.88
C SER A 205 25.44 13.06 14.90
N ARG A 206 25.41 12.74 13.59
CA ARG A 206 24.78 13.57 12.56
C ARG A 206 23.25 13.69 12.76
N PRO A 207 22.66 14.89 12.73
CA PRO A 207 21.21 15.10 12.81
C PRO A 207 20.40 14.21 11.85
N VAL A 208 19.28 13.72 12.35
CA VAL A 208 18.34 12.84 11.66
C VAL A 208 17.03 13.58 11.43
N TYR A 209 16.57 13.54 10.19
CA TYR A 209 15.26 14.03 9.78
C TYR A 209 14.44 12.89 9.17
N PHE A 210 13.13 12.94 9.35
CA PHE A 210 12.20 12.00 8.75
C PHE A 210 11.16 12.72 7.91
N ALA A 211 10.84 12.18 6.74
CA ALA A 211 9.73 12.64 5.90
C ALA A 211 8.81 11.44 5.63
N CYS A 212 7.61 11.48 6.19
CA CYS A 212 6.78 10.29 6.37
C CYS A 212 5.40 10.47 5.75
N HIS A 213 4.95 9.52 4.95
CA HIS A 213 3.62 9.50 4.35
C HIS A 213 2.66 8.59 5.12
N SER A 214 1.42 9.05 5.34
CA SER A 214 0.33 8.25 5.91
C SER A 214 0.74 7.48 7.18
N LEU A 215 0.42 6.18 7.27
CA LEU A 215 0.79 5.28 8.37
C LEU A 215 2.30 5.17 8.65
N GLY A 216 3.17 5.48 7.68
CA GLY A 216 4.61 5.55 7.87
C GLY A 216 5.00 6.59 8.93
N GLY A 217 4.20 7.65 9.08
CA GLY A 217 4.32 8.62 10.17
C GLY A 217 4.12 7.98 11.54
N ILE A 218 3.06 7.17 11.72
CA ILE A 218 2.78 6.50 13.00
C ILE A 218 3.84 5.43 13.33
N VAL A 219 4.32 4.70 12.33
CA VAL A 219 5.47 3.78 12.47
C VAL A 219 6.72 4.53 12.93
N THR A 220 6.96 5.74 12.42
CA THR A 220 8.07 6.60 12.83
C THR A 220 7.90 7.12 14.26
N CYS A 221 6.69 7.56 14.64
CA CYS A 221 6.37 7.96 16.02
C CYS A 221 6.66 6.82 17.01
N GLN A 222 6.20 5.59 16.72
CA GLN A 222 6.46 4.43 17.59
C GLN A 222 7.95 4.03 17.59
N ALA A 223 8.68 4.18 16.49
CA ALA A 223 10.13 3.93 16.46
C ALA A 223 10.87 4.91 17.38
N ILE A 224 10.54 6.20 17.34
CA ILE A 224 11.13 7.22 18.21
C ILE A 224 10.76 6.97 19.68
N ILE A 225 9.52 6.61 19.98
CA ILE A 225 9.09 6.18 21.33
C ILE A 225 9.93 4.98 21.82
N ARG A 226 10.13 3.96 20.98
CA ARG A 226 10.91 2.75 21.36
C ARG A 226 12.38 3.05 21.62
N ALA A 227 13.00 3.95 20.85
CA ALA A 227 14.40 4.34 21.01
C ALA A 227 14.63 5.26 22.23
N LEU A 228 13.73 6.20 22.48
CA LEU A 228 13.94 7.28 23.46
C LEU A 228 13.36 6.98 24.87
N ARG A 229 12.62 5.88 25.04
CA ARG A 229 12.15 5.41 26.36
C ARG A 229 13.30 5.19 27.35
N HIS A 230 13.10 5.66 28.58
CA HIS A 230 13.96 5.38 29.73
C HIS A 230 13.32 4.27 30.59
N ASN A 231 13.58 3.00 30.27
CA ASN A 231 13.29 1.85 31.14
C ASN A 231 14.62 1.29 31.67
N SER A 232 14.78 1.23 33.00
CA SER A 232 15.99 0.68 33.66
C SER A 232 16.06 -0.86 33.68
N ASP A 233 14.95 -1.54 33.38
CA ASP A 233 14.72 -2.91 33.87
C ASP A 233 14.75 -4.00 32.77
N GLU A 234 14.91 -3.64 31.49
CA GLU A 234 14.71 -4.55 30.35
C GLU A 234 15.98 -4.92 29.54
N HIS A 235 16.84 -5.75 30.13
CA HIS A 235 17.64 -6.78 29.45
C HIS A 235 18.34 -6.41 28.11
N GLY A 236 18.96 -5.22 28.01
CA GLY A 236 19.98 -4.90 26.99
C GLY A 236 19.55 -4.99 25.51
N ARG A 237 18.25 -5.03 25.20
CA ARG A 237 17.74 -4.98 23.82
C ARG A 237 17.40 -3.54 23.42
N TYR A 238 16.65 -2.83 24.25
CA TYR A 238 16.18 -1.47 23.98
C TYR A 238 17.32 -0.43 23.95
N HIS A 239 18.32 -0.56 24.82
CA HIS A 239 19.51 0.33 24.81
C HIS A 239 20.15 0.42 23.41
N ARG A 240 20.31 -0.72 22.71
CA ARG A 240 20.91 -0.78 21.37
C ARG A 240 20.10 -0.10 20.26
N HIS A 241 18.87 0.34 20.53
CA HIS A 241 18.08 1.18 19.62
C HIS A 241 18.07 2.65 20.06
N ARG A 242 18.33 2.95 21.33
CA ARG A 242 18.58 4.32 21.81
C ARG A 242 19.78 4.92 21.08
N ASP A 243 20.90 4.20 21.08
CA ASP A 243 22.18 4.62 20.49
C ASP A 243 22.10 4.92 18.98
N THR A 244 21.00 4.51 18.31
CA THR A 244 20.74 4.80 16.89
C THR A 244 20.19 6.21 16.66
N LEU A 245 19.45 6.76 17.64
CA LEU A 245 18.71 8.04 17.54
C LEU A 245 19.03 9.01 18.69
N TYR A 246 19.94 8.66 19.60
CA TYR A 246 20.31 9.44 20.77
C TYR A 246 21.78 9.17 21.12
N GLN A 247 22.59 10.21 21.25
CA GLN A 247 24.03 10.11 21.50
C GLN A 247 24.54 11.37 22.19
N ASN A 248 25.57 11.26 23.04
CA ASN A 248 26.16 12.38 23.80
C ASN A 248 25.11 13.17 24.62
N ASP A 249 24.15 12.46 25.22
CA ASP A 249 22.99 12.99 25.94
C ASP A 249 22.01 13.88 25.12
N GLU A 250 22.15 13.90 23.80
CA GLU A 250 21.22 14.56 22.87
C GLU A 250 20.39 13.59 22.02
N CYS A 251 19.12 13.96 21.78
CA CYS A 251 18.33 13.41 20.68
C CYS A 251 18.95 13.78 19.33
N LEU A 252 19.24 12.78 18.49
CA LEU A 252 19.74 12.98 17.13
C LEU A 252 18.61 13.30 16.14
N VAL A 253 17.35 12.96 16.46
CA VAL A 253 16.20 13.40 15.65
C VAL A 253 15.98 14.89 15.89
N LYS A 254 16.07 15.69 14.82
CA LYS A 254 15.94 17.16 14.88
C LYS A 254 14.79 17.71 14.01
N GLY A 255 13.99 16.84 13.38
CA GLY A 255 12.75 17.25 12.70
C GLY A 255 11.99 16.12 12.02
N ILE A 256 10.66 16.25 11.92
CA ILE A 256 9.80 15.34 11.15
C ILE A 256 8.81 16.11 10.26
N PHE A 257 8.71 15.68 9.01
CA PHE A 257 7.79 16.19 7.99
C PHE A 257 6.73 15.12 7.73
N PHE A 258 5.49 15.35 8.15
CA PHE A 258 4.37 14.41 7.97
C PHE A 258 3.53 14.81 6.76
N PHE A 259 3.20 13.85 5.90
CA PHE A 259 2.38 14.03 4.70
C PHE A 259 1.16 13.12 4.78
N GLY A 260 -0.02 13.68 5.01
CA GLY A 260 -1.26 12.90 5.13
C GLY A 260 -1.24 11.89 6.29
N THR A 261 -0.46 12.12 7.35
CA THR A 261 -0.43 11.23 8.51
C THR A 261 -1.69 11.47 9.38
N PRO A 262 -2.52 10.43 9.60
CA PRO A 262 -3.76 10.55 10.36
C PRO A 262 -3.46 10.47 11.87
N PHE A 263 -3.76 11.54 12.62
CA PHE A 263 -3.37 11.66 14.03
C PHE A 263 -4.53 11.55 15.04
N GLU A 264 -5.77 11.80 14.63
CA GLU A 264 -6.91 11.93 15.53
C GLU A 264 -7.58 10.58 15.84
N GLY A 265 -7.25 10.00 17.00
CA GLY A 265 -7.56 8.61 17.38
C GLY A 265 -8.99 8.08 17.17
N SER A 266 -10.02 8.91 17.37
CA SER A 266 -11.42 8.51 17.19
C SER A 266 -11.81 8.48 15.71
N LYS A 267 -11.53 9.55 14.97
CA LYS A 267 -11.74 9.63 13.51
C LYS A 267 -10.77 8.74 12.72
N LEU A 268 -9.69 8.29 13.35
CA LEU A 268 -8.74 7.33 12.79
C LEU A 268 -9.39 5.98 12.45
N ALA A 269 -10.47 5.58 13.14
CA ALA A 269 -11.24 4.39 12.78
C ALA A 269 -12.05 4.61 11.48
N ASP A 270 -12.73 5.75 11.36
CA ASP A 270 -13.47 6.15 10.15
C ASP A 270 -12.52 6.32 8.96
N ASN A 271 -11.36 6.93 9.19
CA ASN A 271 -10.34 7.14 8.16
C ASN A 271 -9.55 5.86 7.85
N ALA A 272 -9.61 4.82 8.69
CA ALA A 272 -8.94 3.54 8.40
C ALA A 272 -9.55 2.81 7.20
N SER A 273 -10.85 2.99 6.93
CA SER A 273 -11.47 2.48 5.69
C SER A 273 -11.09 3.30 4.45
N LEU A 274 -10.75 4.58 4.61
CA LEU A 274 -10.16 5.36 3.53
C LEU A 274 -8.70 4.93 3.29
N ILE A 275 -7.93 4.72 4.36
CA ILE A 275 -6.53 4.28 4.28
C ILE A 275 -6.44 2.88 3.63
N LEU A 276 -7.37 1.96 3.94
CA LEU A 276 -7.51 0.64 3.30
C LEU A 276 -7.42 0.72 1.77
N LYS A 277 -8.09 1.69 1.15
CA LYS A 277 -8.16 1.89 -0.32
C LYS A 277 -6.82 2.28 -0.96
N PHE A 278 -5.81 2.59 -0.15
CA PHE A 278 -4.43 2.85 -0.59
C PHE A 278 -3.46 1.77 -0.10
N LEU A 279 -3.94 0.75 0.62
CA LEU A 279 -3.18 -0.42 1.00
C LEU A 279 -3.39 -1.53 -0.03
N ASN A 280 -2.41 -1.77 -0.89
CA ASN A 280 -2.36 -3.06 -1.55
C ASN A 280 -2.20 -4.15 -0.47
N LYS A 281 -3.28 -4.93 -0.25
CA LYS A 281 -3.27 -6.33 0.20
C LYS A 281 -3.13 -6.67 1.70
N ASN A 282 -3.66 -5.90 2.66
CA ASN A 282 -3.61 -6.31 4.10
C ASN A 282 -4.85 -5.97 4.94
N SER A 283 -5.87 -6.83 4.93
CA SER A 283 -7.06 -6.76 5.81
C SER A 283 -6.71 -7.06 7.28
N GLN A 284 -6.06 -8.19 7.58
CA GLN A 284 -5.76 -8.67 8.95
C GLN A 284 -4.93 -7.67 9.80
N LEU A 285 -4.00 -6.96 9.15
CA LEU A 285 -3.21 -5.91 9.80
C LEU A 285 -4.13 -4.76 10.24
N LEU A 286 -5.17 -4.48 9.48
CA LEU A 286 -6.07 -3.36 9.69
C LEU A 286 -7.31 -3.69 10.55
N ASP A 287 -7.75 -4.95 10.63
CA ASP A 287 -8.64 -5.40 11.71
C ASP A 287 -7.97 -5.22 13.07
N SER A 288 -6.67 -5.51 13.13
CA SER A 288 -5.85 -5.17 14.30
C SER A 288 -5.83 -3.65 14.53
N LEU A 289 -5.65 -2.80 13.50
CA LEU A 289 -5.66 -1.33 13.67
C LEU A 289 -7.03 -0.77 14.11
N LYS A 290 -8.15 -1.28 13.57
CA LYS A 290 -9.52 -0.88 13.95
C LYS A 290 -9.79 -1.25 15.41
N ALA A 291 -9.46 -2.48 15.82
CA ALA A 291 -9.54 -2.92 17.21
C ALA A 291 -8.58 -2.17 18.16
N LYS A 292 -7.57 -1.49 17.61
CA LYS A 292 -6.50 -0.78 18.33
C LYS A 292 -6.47 0.73 18.02
N SER A 293 -7.59 1.34 17.64
CA SER A 293 -7.70 2.80 17.43
C SER A 293 -7.24 3.61 18.65
N ASN A 294 -7.52 3.10 19.85
CA ASN A 294 -7.02 3.64 21.11
C ASN A 294 -5.48 3.54 21.25
N GLU A 295 -4.83 2.51 20.69
CA GLU A 295 -3.36 2.39 20.69
C GLU A 295 -2.73 3.38 19.69
N LEU A 296 -3.40 3.69 18.58
CA LEU A 296 -2.96 4.74 17.66
C LEU A 296 -2.99 6.11 18.35
N ALA A 297 -4.09 6.43 19.03
CA ALA A 297 -4.23 7.65 19.84
C ALA A 297 -3.13 7.75 20.90
N ASP A 298 -2.87 6.63 21.59
CA ASP A 298 -1.84 6.50 22.63
C ASP A 298 -0.41 6.68 22.09
N ILE A 299 -0.09 6.13 20.90
CA ILE A 299 1.19 6.34 20.21
C ILE A 299 1.36 7.83 19.87
N VAL A 300 0.34 8.49 19.32
CA VAL A 300 0.40 9.92 18.97
C VAL A 300 0.56 10.79 20.21
N ALA A 301 -0.20 10.52 21.28
CA ALA A 301 -0.11 11.24 22.55
C ALA A 301 1.27 11.06 23.22
N LYS A 302 1.78 9.82 23.31
CA LYS A 302 3.10 9.51 23.87
C LYS A 302 4.23 10.13 23.05
N PHE A 303 4.13 10.13 21.72
CA PHE A 303 5.10 10.82 20.87
C PHE A 303 5.07 12.33 21.10
N ASN A 304 3.88 12.94 21.14
CA ASN A 304 3.73 14.38 21.37
C ASN A 304 4.24 14.81 22.77
N GLN A 305 4.04 13.98 23.80
CA GLN A 305 4.62 14.19 25.13
C GLN A 305 6.15 14.05 25.11
N LEU A 306 6.69 13.03 24.46
CA LEU A 306 8.12 12.73 24.44
C LEU A 306 8.92 13.75 23.61
N ARG A 307 8.39 14.18 22.46
CA ARG A 307 9.05 15.17 21.59
C ARG A 307 9.07 16.60 22.14
N SER A 308 8.43 16.83 23.30
CA SER A 308 8.23 18.16 23.90
C SER A 308 9.01 18.31 25.22
N GLN A 309 9.95 17.40 25.50
CA GLN A 309 10.81 17.47 26.69
C GLN A 309 12.14 18.17 26.34
N PRO A 310 12.82 18.84 27.28
CA PRO A 310 13.99 19.68 26.98
C PRO A 310 15.18 19.00 26.28
N HIS A 311 15.30 17.67 26.39
CA HIS A 311 16.41 16.89 25.80
C HIS A 311 16.02 16.18 24.48
N THR A 312 14.75 16.31 24.08
CA THR A 312 14.13 15.60 22.96
C THR A 312 13.16 16.51 22.20
N ASP A 313 13.41 17.82 22.16
CA ASP A 313 12.61 18.77 21.36
C ASP A 313 12.75 18.43 19.86
N ILE A 314 11.68 17.85 19.30
CA ILE A 314 11.62 17.49 17.87
C ILE A 314 10.51 18.35 17.24
N PRO A 315 10.89 19.40 16.48
CA PRO A 315 9.96 20.15 15.66
C PRO A 315 9.26 19.26 14.63
N VAL A 316 7.98 19.52 14.40
CA VAL A 316 7.18 18.78 13.41
C VAL A 316 6.46 19.76 12.48
N LEU A 317 6.42 19.40 11.21
CA LEU A 317 5.70 20.08 10.14
C LEU A 317 4.70 19.09 9.55
N ILE A 318 3.44 19.51 9.41
CA ILE A 318 2.34 18.61 9.01
C ILE A 318 1.67 19.16 7.76
N ALA A 319 1.85 18.45 6.65
CA ALA A 319 1.17 18.72 5.39
C ALA A 319 -0.05 17.81 5.22
N TYR A 320 -1.17 18.40 4.82
CA TYR A 320 -2.43 17.70 4.51
C TYR A 320 -2.84 17.91 3.04
N GLU A 321 -3.66 17.01 2.52
CA GLU A 321 -4.27 17.06 1.19
C GLU A 321 -5.32 18.17 1.08
N GLY A 322 -5.21 18.99 0.03
CA GLY A 322 -6.17 20.03 -0.35
C GLY A 322 -7.19 19.58 -1.40
N LEU A 323 -7.07 18.35 -1.93
CA LEU A 323 -8.07 17.74 -2.82
C LEU A 323 -8.62 16.45 -2.20
N PRO A 324 -9.94 16.21 -2.24
CA PRO A 324 -10.52 14.96 -1.75
C PRO A 324 -10.32 13.83 -2.77
N ILE A 325 -10.02 12.62 -2.28
CA ILE A 325 -9.91 11.43 -3.13
C ILE A 325 -11.26 11.17 -3.83
N TYR A 326 -11.18 10.88 -5.14
CA TYR A 326 -12.33 10.70 -6.04
C TYR A 326 -13.37 11.85 -5.97
N GLY A 327 -12.94 13.06 -5.57
CA GLY A 327 -13.82 14.23 -5.45
C GLY A 327 -14.70 14.26 -4.18
N ARG A 328 -14.65 13.23 -3.31
CA ARG A 328 -15.65 13.02 -2.25
C ARG A 328 -15.13 13.11 -0.81
N THR A 329 -13.97 12.54 -0.51
CA THR A 329 -13.54 12.33 0.90
C THR A 329 -12.05 12.63 1.14
N TYR A 330 -11.73 13.15 2.32
CA TYR A 330 -10.36 13.37 2.81
C TYR A 330 -10.00 12.34 3.90
N VAL A 331 -8.83 11.71 3.78
CA VAL A 331 -8.12 10.93 4.82
C VAL A 331 -7.57 11.84 5.93
N THR A 332 -7.08 13.04 5.59
CA THR A 332 -6.61 14.02 6.56
C THR A 332 -7.31 15.36 6.37
N LYS A 333 -8.46 15.51 7.04
CA LYS A 333 -9.17 16.80 7.16
C LYS A 333 -8.25 17.83 7.86
N PRO A 334 -8.29 19.13 7.49
CA PRO A 334 -7.41 20.16 8.05
C PRO A 334 -7.41 20.20 9.60
N ASP A 335 -8.59 20.13 10.22
CA ASP A 335 -8.76 20.13 11.69
C ASP A 335 -8.13 18.90 12.37
N SER A 336 -8.03 17.79 11.65
CA SER A 336 -7.53 16.50 12.15
C SER A 336 -5.99 16.43 12.09
N ALA A 337 -5.39 17.12 11.11
CA ALA A 337 -3.95 17.31 11.01
C ALA A 337 -3.40 18.33 12.03
N THR A 338 -4.20 19.36 12.35
CA THR A 338 -3.78 20.49 13.20
C THR A 338 -3.99 20.28 14.70
N SER A 339 -5.06 19.58 15.11
CA SER A 339 -5.50 19.51 16.52
C SER A 339 -4.52 18.79 17.48
N SER A 340 -3.73 17.84 16.99
CA SER A 340 -2.86 17.01 17.83
C SER A 340 -1.50 17.65 18.17
N PHE A 341 -1.08 18.70 17.46
CA PHE A 341 0.27 19.25 17.58
C PHE A 341 0.29 20.79 17.47
N LYS A 342 1.03 21.45 18.36
CA LYS A 342 1.50 22.81 18.10
C LYS A 342 2.63 22.74 17.05
N ALA A 343 2.25 22.78 15.78
CA ALA A 343 3.09 22.54 14.61
C ALA A 343 2.93 23.65 13.57
N HIS A 344 3.87 23.75 12.64
CA HIS A 344 3.61 24.45 11.37
C HIS A 344 2.84 23.49 10.44
N THR A 345 1.75 23.96 9.85
CA THR A 345 0.91 23.17 8.95
C THR A 345 0.74 23.86 7.59
N MET A 346 0.55 23.06 6.55
CA MET A 346 0.41 23.51 5.16
C MET A 346 -0.52 22.59 4.37
N GLU A 347 -1.17 23.15 3.35
CA GLU A 347 -2.03 22.43 2.42
C GLU A 347 -1.25 22.10 1.15
N ILE A 348 -1.36 20.88 0.65
CA ILE A 348 -0.80 20.47 -0.64
C ILE A 348 -1.93 20.30 -1.64
N ASN A 349 -1.82 20.95 -2.80
CA ASN A 349 -2.78 20.83 -3.90
C ASN A 349 -2.66 19.45 -4.59
N GLY A 350 -3.21 18.43 -3.94
CA GLY A 350 -3.18 17.03 -4.30
C GLY A 350 -4.04 16.21 -3.32
N ASP A 351 -4.40 15.01 -3.73
CA ASP A 351 -5.07 14.01 -2.89
C ASP A 351 -4.05 13.18 -2.09
N HIS A 352 -4.52 12.32 -1.18
CA HIS A 352 -3.65 11.43 -0.38
C HIS A 352 -2.66 10.56 -1.19
N ARG A 353 -2.94 10.25 -2.47
CA ARG A 353 -2.04 9.48 -3.38
C ARG A 353 -1.02 10.38 -4.11
N THR A 354 -1.36 11.64 -4.36
CA THR A 354 -0.64 12.57 -5.24
C THR A 354 0.10 13.69 -4.49
N MET A 355 -0.29 14.01 -3.25
CA MET A 355 0.32 15.07 -2.43
C MET A 355 1.82 14.89 -2.13
N ILE A 356 2.40 13.71 -2.39
CA ILE A 356 3.84 13.45 -2.25
C ILE A 356 4.58 13.29 -3.59
N LYS A 357 3.93 13.57 -4.73
CA LYS A 357 4.43 13.31 -6.09
C LYS A 357 4.72 14.61 -6.86
N PHE A 358 5.63 15.43 -6.35
CA PHE A 358 6.06 16.66 -7.02
C PHE A 358 6.88 16.37 -8.29
N SER A 359 6.56 17.06 -9.39
CA SER A 359 7.18 16.87 -10.72
C SER A 359 8.29 17.87 -11.04
N HIS A 360 8.17 19.12 -10.57
CA HIS A 360 8.99 20.25 -11.03
C HIS A 360 9.16 21.34 -9.94
N ARG A 361 10.31 22.05 -9.93
CA ARG A 361 10.61 23.17 -8.99
C ARG A 361 9.65 24.37 -9.10
N SER A 362 8.87 24.43 -10.18
CA SER A 362 7.85 25.46 -10.42
C SER A 362 6.58 25.26 -9.58
N ASP A 363 6.31 24.03 -9.14
CA ASP A 363 5.18 23.66 -8.28
C ASP A 363 5.16 24.50 -6.98
N GLY A 364 3.97 24.96 -6.60
CA GLY A 364 3.77 25.83 -5.43
C GLY A 364 3.91 25.09 -4.12
N SER A 365 3.20 23.96 -3.98
CA SER A 365 3.26 23.12 -2.78
C SER A 365 4.64 22.47 -2.62
N TYR A 366 5.31 22.11 -3.72
CA TYR A 366 6.71 21.68 -3.66
C TYR A 366 7.61 22.75 -3.02
N ARG A 367 7.48 24.02 -3.45
CA ARG A 367 8.32 25.11 -2.98
C ARG A 367 8.10 25.40 -1.50
N GLU A 368 6.86 25.34 -1.05
CA GLU A 368 6.50 25.55 0.35
C GLU A 368 7.02 24.42 1.25
N VAL A 369 6.82 23.15 0.85
CA VAL A 369 7.39 21.97 1.51
C VAL A 369 8.92 22.06 1.56
N ALA A 370 9.58 22.29 0.43
CA ALA A 370 11.03 22.31 0.34
C ALA A 370 11.65 23.44 1.18
N GLU A 371 11.07 24.64 1.18
CA GLU A 371 11.54 25.76 1.99
C GLU A 371 11.32 25.52 3.48
N GLY A 372 10.18 24.94 3.88
CA GLY A 372 9.93 24.53 5.26
C GLY A 372 10.92 23.48 5.76
N MET A 373 11.24 22.48 4.92
CA MET A 373 12.25 21.46 5.20
C MET A 373 13.65 22.07 5.32
N ILE A 374 14.05 22.93 4.38
CA ILE A 374 15.38 23.55 4.35
C ILE A 374 15.59 24.46 5.56
N ARG A 375 14.59 25.28 5.96
CA ARG A 375 14.72 26.16 7.12
C ARG A 375 14.95 25.38 8.41
N LEU A 376 14.18 24.35 8.68
CA LEU A 376 14.34 23.52 9.88
C LEU A 376 15.74 22.88 9.98
N ILE A 377 16.31 22.49 8.83
CA ILE A 377 17.69 21.98 8.75
C ILE A 377 18.71 23.10 9.02
N GLN A 378 18.54 24.29 8.45
CA GLN A 378 19.41 25.45 8.68
C GLN A 378 19.39 25.92 10.14
N ASP A 379 18.21 26.01 10.75
CA ASP A 379 18.03 26.46 12.14
C ASP A 379 18.74 25.50 13.10
N THR A 380 18.55 24.19 12.91
CA THR A 380 19.26 23.14 13.66
C THR A 380 20.78 23.30 13.54
N LEU A 381 21.29 23.28 12.30
CA LEU A 381 22.74 23.28 12.06
C LEU A 381 23.40 24.61 12.46
N THR A 382 22.67 25.73 12.41
CA THR A 382 23.18 27.02 12.89
C THR A 382 23.34 27.03 14.41
N VAL A 383 22.38 26.47 15.16
CA VAL A 383 22.49 26.32 16.63
C VAL A 383 23.63 25.37 17.00
N SER A 384 23.76 24.21 16.34
CA SER A 384 24.85 23.25 16.60
C SER A 384 26.25 23.80 16.35
N ASN A 385 26.40 24.81 15.49
CA ASN A 385 27.68 25.48 15.21
C ASN A 385 27.98 26.66 16.16
N MET A 386 27.03 27.08 17.00
CA MET A 386 27.30 28.04 18.07
C MET A 386 27.77 27.29 19.31
N SER A 387 29.08 27.34 19.59
CA SER A 387 29.62 26.84 20.86
C SER A 387 28.89 27.52 22.04
N PRO A 388 28.49 26.78 23.09
CA PRO A 388 27.82 27.38 24.23
C PRO A 388 28.72 28.45 24.87
N PRO A 389 28.16 29.60 25.30
CA PRO A 389 28.94 30.61 26.00
C PRO A 389 29.54 29.97 27.26
N ALA A 390 30.86 30.08 27.41
CA ALA A 390 31.59 29.42 28.49
C ALA A 390 30.99 29.81 29.85
N SER A 391 30.37 28.85 30.53
CA SER A 391 29.72 29.08 31.81
C SER A 391 30.76 29.57 32.83
N PRO A 392 30.50 30.66 33.57
CA PRO A 392 31.42 31.14 34.57
C PRO A 392 31.70 30.04 35.59
N LYS A 393 32.99 29.71 35.80
CA LYS A 393 33.40 28.76 36.84
C LYS A 393 33.05 29.35 38.20
N ALA A 394 31.91 28.94 38.75
CA ALA A 394 31.53 29.27 40.12
C ALA A 394 32.55 28.63 41.08
N HIS A 395 33.42 29.45 41.67
CA HIS A 395 34.23 29.04 42.81
C HIS A 395 33.29 28.81 44.01
N LEU A 396 32.85 27.57 44.18
CA LEU A 396 32.39 27.11 45.48
C LEU A 396 33.63 26.93 46.35
N GLN A 397 33.78 27.78 47.36
CA GLN A 397 34.70 27.53 48.47
C GLN A 397 34.08 26.48 49.40
N ASP A 398 34.92 25.66 50.03
CA ASP A 398 34.49 24.77 51.10
C ASP A 398 33.90 25.58 52.26
N ASP A 399 32.77 25.13 52.81
CA ASP A 399 32.53 25.24 54.26
C ASP A 399 31.51 24.21 54.78
N PHE A 400 31.96 23.50 55.83
CA PHE A 400 31.23 22.68 56.82
C PHE A 400 30.30 21.51 56.45
N GLN A 401 30.66 20.35 57.02
CA GLN A 401 29.86 19.12 57.14
C GLN A 401 28.76 19.22 58.22
N PRO A 402 27.68 18.42 58.09
CA PRO A 402 26.99 17.81 59.22
C PRO A 402 27.41 16.34 59.41
N LYS A 403 27.48 15.87 60.66
CA LYS A 403 27.95 14.52 61.03
C LYS A 403 26.84 13.47 61.00
N LEU A 404 27.16 12.25 60.56
CA LEU A 404 26.33 11.06 60.75
C LEU A 404 26.26 10.67 62.25
N LEU A 405 25.05 10.47 62.77
CA LEU A 405 24.80 9.63 63.94
C LEU A 405 23.52 8.81 63.76
N SER A 406 23.60 7.53 64.08
CA SER A 406 22.54 6.53 63.91
C SER A 406 21.69 6.34 65.16
N ARG A 407 20.42 5.95 64.99
CA ARG A 407 19.77 4.94 65.85
C ARG A 407 18.48 4.40 65.22
N ALA A 408 18.09 3.18 65.60
CA ALA A 408 16.87 2.52 65.15
C ALA A 408 16.15 1.85 66.33
N SER A 409 14.80 1.93 66.36
CA SER A 409 13.94 1.07 67.19
C SER A 409 12.45 1.18 66.81
N THR A 410 12.00 0.25 65.99
CA THR A 410 10.77 -0.59 66.08
C THR A 410 9.47 -0.13 66.81
N PHE A 411 8.34 -0.59 66.23
CA PHE A 411 7.03 -1.00 66.82
C PHE A 411 5.75 -0.11 66.75
N ALA A 412 4.65 -0.82 66.44
CA ALA A 412 3.24 -0.65 66.87
C ALA A 412 2.33 0.48 66.31
N SER A 413 1.63 0.17 65.21
CA SER A 413 0.16 -0.05 65.12
C SER A 413 -0.89 0.81 65.88
N ILE A 414 -2.00 1.08 65.15
CA ILE A 414 -3.44 1.15 65.57
C ILE A 414 -4.15 2.54 65.77
N ARG A 415 -5.01 2.85 64.77
CA ARG A 415 -6.37 3.47 64.78
C ARG A 415 -6.64 4.99 64.98
N THR A 416 -7.73 5.37 64.28
CA THR A 416 -8.80 6.39 64.55
C THR A 416 -8.66 7.86 64.13
N MET A 417 -9.73 8.34 63.46
CA MET A 417 -10.14 9.73 63.12
C MET A 417 -10.84 10.41 64.35
N PRO A 418 -11.37 11.67 64.35
CA PRO A 418 -11.66 12.63 63.25
C PRO A 418 -11.21 14.11 63.58
N PRO A 419 -11.75 15.21 62.98
CA PRO A 419 -11.10 16.55 62.96
C PRO A 419 -11.86 17.67 63.71
N PRO A 420 -11.38 18.94 63.63
CA PRO A 420 -12.22 20.12 63.83
C PRO A 420 -12.16 21.22 62.72
N TYR A 421 -13.34 21.82 62.47
CA TYR A 421 -13.77 23.17 62.03
C TYR A 421 -12.79 24.37 61.94
N PRO A 422 -13.21 25.58 61.46
CA PRO A 422 -14.45 26.02 60.77
C PRO A 422 -14.14 26.67 59.37
N GLY A 423 -15.05 27.30 58.60
CA GLY A 423 -16.50 27.51 58.73
C GLY A 423 -16.96 28.95 58.40
N SER A 424 -17.16 29.26 57.11
CA SER A 424 -17.96 30.41 56.61
C SER A 424 -18.16 30.28 55.08
N GLY A 425 -19.25 30.73 54.44
CA GLY A 425 -20.55 31.14 54.98
C GLY A 425 -21.18 32.36 54.30
N LEU A 426 -22.04 32.17 53.28
CA LEU A 426 -23.09 33.13 52.88
C LEU A 426 -24.15 32.46 51.97
N GLN A 427 -25.33 33.08 51.90
CA GLN A 427 -26.58 32.57 51.29
C GLN A 427 -26.79 33.20 49.88
N PHE A 428 -27.89 33.08 49.11
CA PHE A 428 -29.28 32.59 49.34
C PHE A 428 -29.97 32.30 47.99
N SER A 429 -30.96 31.39 47.97
CA SER A 429 -32.25 31.42 47.23
C SER A 429 -32.69 30.01 46.76
N GLN A 430 -33.99 29.83 46.45
CA GLN A 430 -34.64 28.52 46.27
C GLN A 430 -35.75 28.56 45.21
N HIS A 431 -36.12 27.37 44.67
CA HIS A 431 -37.43 26.88 44.20
C HIS A 431 -37.29 26.03 42.90
N ARG A 432 -38.06 24.94 42.63
CA ARG A 432 -39.15 24.26 43.39
C ARG A 432 -39.52 22.89 42.75
N LYS A 433 -39.56 21.81 43.57
CA LYS A 433 -40.33 20.51 43.51
C LYS A 433 -40.36 19.65 42.20
N VAL A 434 -40.06 18.33 42.13
CA VAL A 434 -40.45 17.08 42.90
C VAL A 434 -41.76 16.42 42.39
N PRO A 435 -41.91 15.06 42.22
CA PRO A 435 -40.97 13.91 42.06
C PRO A 435 -41.48 12.79 41.06
N HIS A 436 -41.24 11.48 41.37
CA HIS A 436 -41.71 10.20 40.75
C HIS A 436 -40.91 9.69 39.51
N GLU A 437 -40.73 8.38 39.24
CA GLU A 437 -40.73 7.12 40.03
C GLU A 437 -40.04 5.99 39.22
N GLU A 438 -39.41 5.00 39.87
CA GLU A 438 -38.85 3.78 39.21
C GLU A 438 -39.54 2.49 39.69
N PRO A 439 -39.96 1.59 38.79
CA PRO A 439 -40.44 0.25 39.14
C PRO A 439 -39.59 -0.91 38.59
N THR A 440 -38.95 -1.68 39.49
CA THR A 440 -38.85 -3.16 39.37
C THR A 440 -40.25 -3.78 39.55
N PRO A 441 -40.60 -5.02 39.11
CA PRO A 441 -39.82 -6.28 39.16
C PRO A 441 -40.15 -7.19 37.92
N PRO A 442 -40.30 -8.55 37.95
CA PRO A 442 -39.90 -9.64 38.86
C PRO A 442 -39.15 -10.82 38.17
N ALA A 443 -39.07 -12.00 38.82
CA ALA A 443 -38.41 -13.21 38.32
C ALA A 443 -39.15 -14.52 38.71
N SER A 444 -38.68 -15.67 38.19
CA SER A 444 -39.13 -17.07 38.47
C SER A 444 -40.51 -17.44 37.86
N GLU A 445 -40.88 -18.69 37.55
CA GLU A 445 -40.24 -20.04 37.56
C GLU A 445 -41.13 -21.03 36.71
N ARG A 446 -40.98 -22.35 36.50
CA ARG A 446 -40.02 -23.45 36.84
C ARG A 446 -40.31 -24.65 35.89
N ALA A 447 -39.30 -25.35 35.32
CA ALA A 447 -39.34 -26.81 35.03
C ALA A 447 -38.03 -27.38 34.41
N SER A 448 -37.71 -28.63 34.71
CA SER A 448 -36.60 -29.48 34.20
C SER A 448 -37.10 -30.96 34.21
N PRO A 449 -36.32 -32.06 34.05
CA PRO A 449 -34.86 -32.23 33.79
C PRO A 449 -34.51 -33.34 32.74
N VAL A 450 -33.22 -33.73 32.60
CA VAL A 450 -32.70 -35.13 32.80
C VAL A 450 -31.21 -35.33 32.37
N SER A 451 -30.40 -35.86 33.30
CA SER A 451 -29.13 -36.66 33.23
C SER A 451 -27.84 -36.27 32.45
N ASP A 452 -26.75 -36.14 33.23
CA ASP A 452 -25.49 -36.94 33.23
C ASP A 452 -24.28 -36.67 32.28
N THR A 453 -23.43 -35.77 32.76
CA THR A 453 -21.97 -35.92 33.05
C THR A 453 -21.06 -36.94 32.33
N CYS A 454 -19.88 -36.44 31.90
CA CYS A 454 -18.59 -37.01 32.33
C CYS A 454 -17.52 -35.90 32.49
N LEU A 455 -16.39 -36.20 33.16
CA LEU A 455 -15.32 -35.26 33.54
C LEU A 455 -13.96 -35.74 33.03
N LEU A 456 -13.00 -34.81 32.85
CA LEU A 456 -11.69 -34.91 33.49
C LEU A 456 -10.93 -33.57 33.50
N LYS A 457 -9.92 -33.45 34.37
CA LYS A 457 -9.15 -32.23 34.63
C LYS A 457 -7.72 -32.36 34.09
N VAL A 458 -7.13 -31.25 33.66
CA VAL A 458 -5.66 -31.09 33.60
C VAL A 458 -5.25 -30.10 34.69
N SER A 459 -4.17 -30.40 35.42
CA SER A 459 -3.68 -29.61 36.55
C SER A 459 -2.27 -29.12 36.28
N ALA A 460 -1.99 -27.85 36.56
CA ALA A 460 -0.66 -27.28 36.41
C ALA A 460 0.29 -27.68 37.57
N LYS A 461 1.58 -27.84 37.26
CA LYS A 461 2.66 -27.81 38.26
C LYS A 461 3.88 -27.07 37.70
N ASN A 462 4.42 -26.16 38.50
CA ASN A 462 5.68 -25.46 38.24
C ASN A 462 6.88 -26.37 38.56
N HIS A 463 7.99 -26.21 37.84
CA HIS A 463 9.33 -26.49 38.37
C HIS A 463 10.37 -25.50 37.82
N PHE A 464 11.08 -24.83 38.74
CA PHE A 464 12.34 -24.14 38.47
C PHE A 464 13.46 -25.15 38.22
N TRP A 465 14.48 -24.81 37.41
CA TRP A 465 15.86 -25.30 37.60
C TRP A 465 16.93 -24.31 37.11
N ASN A 466 18.15 -24.52 37.63
CA ASN A 466 19.31 -23.63 37.66
C ASN A 466 20.04 -23.37 36.33
N ASN A 467 20.85 -22.31 36.33
CA ASN A 467 22.01 -22.18 35.44
C ASN A 467 23.13 -23.18 35.81
N GLN A 468 23.62 -23.94 34.84
CA GLN A 468 25.03 -24.39 34.75
C GLN A 468 25.30 -25.04 33.38
N THR A 469 26.35 -24.60 32.68
CA THR A 469 26.73 -25.10 31.35
C THR A 469 28.18 -25.63 31.35
N PRO A 470 28.39 -26.95 31.16
CA PRO A 470 29.67 -27.51 30.75
C PRO A 470 29.77 -27.54 29.22
N ALA A 471 30.89 -27.10 28.66
CA ALA A 471 31.15 -27.17 27.23
C ALA A 471 31.74 -28.54 26.84
N VAL A 472 31.13 -29.21 25.85
CA VAL A 472 31.66 -30.42 25.20
C VAL A 472 31.42 -30.30 23.68
N PRO A 473 32.45 -30.50 22.83
CA PRO A 473 32.32 -30.30 21.39
C PRO A 473 31.67 -31.51 20.70
N VAL A 474 30.69 -31.25 19.83
CA VAL A 474 30.11 -32.26 18.92
C VAL A 474 30.70 -32.06 17.52
N LYS A 475 31.04 -33.17 16.85
CA LYS A 475 31.67 -33.17 15.54
C LYS A 475 30.65 -32.84 14.44
N TYR A 476 31.11 -32.17 13.38
CA TYR A 476 30.38 -32.11 12.12
C TYR A 476 30.52 -33.44 11.38
N GLU A 477 29.40 -34.15 11.21
CA GLU A 477 29.24 -35.15 10.14
C GLU A 477 28.31 -34.57 9.06
N ASN A 478 28.49 -35.03 7.81
CA ASN A 478 27.95 -34.36 6.64
C ASN A 478 26.43 -34.52 6.49
N VAL A 479 25.67 -33.55 6.99
CA VAL A 479 24.25 -33.39 6.63
C VAL A 479 24.16 -32.79 5.23
N VAL A 480 24.01 -33.65 4.23
CA VAL A 480 23.60 -33.24 2.88
C VAL A 480 22.20 -32.63 2.99
N PRO A 481 21.96 -31.40 2.49
CA PRO A 481 20.61 -30.83 2.53
C PRO A 481 19.69 -31.65 1.62
N ILE A 482 18.65 -32.24 2.20
CA ILE A 482 17.57 -32.87 1.42
C ILE A 482 16.78 -31.75 0.76
N VAL A 483 17.21 -31.36 -0.45
CA VAL A 483 16.43 -30.51 -1.33
C VAL A 483 15.18 -31.31 -1.72
N ALA A 484 14.04 -30.94 -1.12
CA ALA A 484 12.76 -31.42 -1.60
C ALA A 484 12.63 -30.99 -3.08
N PRO A 485 12.41 -31.93 -4.03
CA PRO A 485 12.33 -31.56 -5.43
C PRO A 485 11.13 -30.64 -5.63
N VAL A 486 11.36 -29.51 -6.30
CA VAL A 486 10.27 -28.66 -6.81
C VAL A 486 9.40 -29.55 -7.69
N ARG A 487 8.13 -29.72 -7.32
CA ARG A 487 7.17 -30.37 -8.19
C ARG A 487 6.98 -29.47 -9.41
N TYR A 488 7.56 -29.86 -10.53
CA TYR A 488 7.01 -29.48 -11.82
C TYR A 488 5.56 -29.97 -11.82
N CYS A 489 4.62 -29.08 -12.15
CA CYS A 489 3.27 -29.52 -12.48
C CYS A 489 3.36 -30.42 -13.71
N ASP A 490 2.75 -31.61 -13.64
CA ASP A 490 2.53 -32.42 -14.84
C ASP A 490 1.72 -31.60 -15.86
N PRO A 491 1.96 -31.78 -17.18
CA PRO A 491 1.17 -31.09 -18.20
C PRO A 491 -0.31 -31.42 -18.02
N LEU A 492 -1.16 -30.40 -18.14
CA LEU A 492 -2.60 -30.49 -17.87
C LEU A 492 -3.24 -31.73 -18.53
N PRO A 493 -4.11 -32.47 -17.82
CA PRO A 493 -4.90 -33.51 -18.46
C PRO A 493 -5.73 -32.88 -19.59
N PRO A 494 -5.87 -33.54 -20.75
CA PRO A 494 -6.49 -32.94 -21.92
C PRO A 494 -7.94 -32.53 -21.59
N VAL A 495 -8.27 -31.27 -21.89
CA VAL A 495 -9.64 -30.75 -21.78
C VAL A 495 -10.58 -31.71 -22.51
N VAL A 496 -11.60 -32.18 -21.80
CA VAL A 496 -12.60 -33.11 -22.35
C VAL A 496 -13.19 -32.47 -23.61
N PRO A 497 -13.13 -33.11 -24.78
CA PRO A 497 -13.47 -32.47 -26.05
C PRO A 497 -14.99 -32.36 -26.26
N VAL A 498 -15.64 -31.54 -25.43
CA VAL A 498 -16.93 -30.92 -25.73
C VAL A 498 -16.78 -30.27 -27.10
N LYS A 499 -17.51 -30.78 -28.09
CA LYS A 499 -17.34 -30.35 -29.48
C LYS A 499 -17.82 -28.92 -29.66
N TYR A 500 -16.90 -27.98 -29.52
CA TYR A 500 -17.10 -26.54 -29.67
C TYR A 500 -17.88 -26.19 -30.96
N SER A 501 -17.63 -26.93 -32.05
CA SER A 501 -18.28 -26.83 -33.36
C SER A 501 -19.75 -27.23 -33.40
N GLU A 502 -20.24 -28.04 -32.45
CA GLU A 502 -21.66 -28.42 -32.35
C GLU A 502 -22.48 -27.40 -31.53
N ILE A 503 -21.83 -26.67 -30.62
CA ILE A 503 -22.44 -25.60 -29.81
C ILE A 503 -22.48 -24.27 -30.59
N ILE A 504 -21.36 -23.95 -31.26
CA ILE A 504 -21.20 -22.73 -32.07
C ILE A 504 -20.69 -23.14 -33.47
N PRO A 505 -21.59 -23.30 -34.46
CA PRO A 505 -21.21 -23.79 -35.79
C PRO A 505 -20.18 -22.89 -36.46
N ALA A 506 -19.32 -23.49 -37.27
CA ALA A 506 -18.32 -22.76 -38.04
C ALA A 506 -18.98 -21.86 -39.10
N LEU A 507 -18.47 -20.63 -39.23
CA LEU A 507 -18.92 -19.69 -40.25
C LEU A 507 -18.49 -20.14 -41.64
N GLU A 508 -19.42 -20.69 -42.43
CA GLU A 508 -19.19 -20.94 -43.86
C GLU A 508 -18.92 -19.61 -44.60
N PRO A 509 -17.85 -19.53 -45.42
CA PRO A 509 -17.52 -18.31 -46.16
C PRO A 509 -18.68 -17.79 -47.03
N GLY A 510 -19.17 -16.59 -46.71
CA GLY A 510 -20.20 -15.89 -47.48
C GLY A 510 -21.62 -15.92 -46.90
N LYS A 511 -21.93 -16.77 -45.91
CA LYS A 511 -23.22 -16.70 -45.20
C LYS A 511 -23.19 -15.60 -44.13
N ARG A 512 -24.04 -14.57 -44.28
CA ARG A 512 -24.29 -13.59 -43.21
C ARG A 512 -25.11 -14.23 -42.10
N GLU A 513 -24.63 -14.16 -40.87
CA GLU A 513 -25.25 -14.76 -39.69
C GLU A 513 -26.46 -13.95 -39.15
N TYR A 514 -27.46 -13.71 -40.01
CA TYR A 514 -28.75 -13.20 -39.56
C TYR A 514 -29.40 -14.21 -38.61
N LYS A 515 -29.56 -13.82 -37.34
CA LYS A 515 -30.15 -14.57 -36.19
C LYS A 515 -29.19 -15.38 -35.29
N SER A 516 -27.91 -15.05 -35.19
CA SER A 516 -27.16 -15.38 -33.96
C SER A 516 -27.59 -14.46 -32.80
N PRO A 517 -27.85 -14.98 -31.57
CA PRO A 517 -28.18 -14.13 -30.43
C PRO A 517 -27.03 -13.17 -30.08
N PHE A 518 -25.79 -13.62 -30.25
CA PHE A 518 -24.57 -12.87 -29.97
C PHE A 518 -24.30 -11.74 -30.98
N SER A 519 -25.05 -11.64 -32.08
CA SER A 519 -24.82 -10.64 -33.14
C SER A 519 -24.85 -9.18 -32.65
N GLN A 520 -25.50 -8.91 -31.52
CA GLN A 520 -25.52 -7.58 -30.89
C GLN A 520 -24.14 -7.11 -30.40
N LEU A 521 -23.23 -8.03 -30.03
CA LEU A 521 -21.87 -7.72 -29.53
C LEU A 521 -21.06 -6.85 -30.51
N SER A 522 -21.34 -6.94 -31.82
CA SER A 522 -20.74 -6.09 -32.86
C SER A 522 -20.99 -4.57 -32.69
N GLN A 523 -21.86 -4.15 -31.76
CA GLN A 523 -22.15 -2.76 -31.43
C GLN A 523 -21.44 -2.26 -30.16
N PHE A 524 -20.69 -3.13 -29.49
CA PHE A 524 -20.03 -2.87 -28.21
C PHE A 524 -18.50 -2.93 -28.38
N ASP A 525 -17.78 -2.16 -27.56
CA ASP A 525 -16.41 -2.47 -27.17
C ASP A 525 -16.54 -3.43 -25.98
N THR A 526 -15.90 -4.60 -26.02
CA THR A 526 -15.93 -5.54 -24.88
C THR A 526 -14.63 -5.46 -24.08
N VAL A 527 -14.76 -5.25 -22.77
CA VAL A 527 -13.63 -5.24 -21.83
C VAL A 527 -13.86 -6.38 -20.84
N PHE A 528 -12.90 -7.29 -20.74
CA PHE A 528 -12.82 -8.24 -19.63
C PHE A 528 -11.97 -7.61 -18.52
N LEU A 529 -12.48 -7.56 -17.30
CA LEU A 529 -11.74 -7.14 -16.11
C LEU A 529 -11.61 -8.34 -15.17
N LEU A 530 -10.39 -8.77 -14.91
CA LEU A 530 -10.07 -10.07 -14.32
C LEU A 530 -9.43 -9.93 -12.95
N ASP A 531 -9.92 -10.73 -12.00
CA ASP A 531 -9.31 -10.88 -10.70
C ASP A 531 -7.98 -11.64 -10.80
N ASP A 532 -6.88 -10.97 -10.44
CA ASP A 532 -5.53 -11.53 -10.31
C ASP A 532 -5.03 -11.57 -8.85
N THR A 533 -5.94 -11.50 -7.88
CA THR A 533 -5.64 -11.65 -6.45
C THR A 533 -5.26 -13.09 -6.07
N GLY A 534 -4.60 -13.25 -4.92
CA GLY A 534 -4.08 -14.55 -4.50
C GLY A 534 -5.16 -15.60 -4.17
N SER A 535 -6.41 -15.20 -3.89
CA SER A 535 -7.54 -16.13 -3.69
C SER A 535 -7.81 -16.97 -4.94
N MET A 536 -7.56 -16.40 -6.12
CA MET A 536 -7.67 -17.09 -7.41
C MET A 536 -6.69 -18.26 -7.55
N GLY A 537 -5.57 -18.27 -6.82
CA GLY A 537 -4.63 -19.39 -6.77
C GLY A 537 -5.12 -20.60 -5.96
N GLU A 538 -6.22 -20.48 -5.21
CA GLU A 538 -6.72 -21.53 -4.31
C GLU A 538 -7.56 -22.59 -5.04
N THR A 539 -7.56 -23.82 -4.51
CA THR A 539 -8.36 -24.96 -5.00
C THR A 539 -9.64 -25.15 -4.18
N GLU A 540 -10.82 -25.23 -4.81
CA GLU A 540 -12.07 -25.50 -4.08
C GLU A 540 -12.17 -26.95 -3.57
N GLY A 541 -11.84 -27.17 -2.30
CA GLY A 541 -12.12 -28.39 -1.54
C GLY A 541 -11.06 -29.49 -1.63
N ASP A 542 -11.01 -30.35 -0.60
CA ASP A 542 -9.92 -31.29 -0.24
C ASP A 542 -9.42 -32.26 -1.34
N ASN A 543 -10.11 -32.37 -2.48
CA ASN A 543 -9.77 -33.30 -3.57
C ASN A 543 -9.86 -32.66 -4.98
N ASN A 544 -9.98 -31.33 -5.10
CA ASN A 544 -10.03 -30.65 -6.40
C ASN A 544 -8.60 -30.25 -6.85
N PRO A 545 -8.08 -30.80 -7.96
CA PRO A 545 -6.72 -30.49 -8.43
C PRO A 545 -6.62 -29.17 -9.22
N ARG A 546 -7.73 -28.44 -9.42
CA ARG A 546 -7.77 -27.17 -10.18
C ARG A 546 -8.08 -25.99 -9.27
N SER A 547 -7.35 -24.89 -9.52
CA SER A 547 -7.52 -23.60 -8.89
C SER A 547 -8.73 -22.84 -9.43
N LYS A 548 -9.14 -21.77 -8.75
CA LYS A 548 -10.14 -20.81 -9.26
C LYS A 548 -9.62 -20.08 -10.51
N TRP A 549 -8.31 -19.85 -10.63
CA TRP A 549 -7.67 -19.29 -11.84
C TRP A 549 -7.82 -20.22 -13.05
N ASP A 550 -7.72 -21.55 -12.86
CA ASP A 550 -8.02 -22.51 -13.93
C ASP A 550 -9.48 -22.44 -14.40
N ASP A 551 -10.40 -22.01 -13.53
CA ASP A 551 -11.81 -21.80 -13.87
C ASP A 551 -12.07 -20.46 -14.53
N LEU A 552 -11.35 -19.40 -14.13
CA LEU A 552 -11.31 -18.14 -14.85
C LEU A 552 -10.82 -18.36 -16.28
N ILE A 553 -9.69 -19.07 -16.47
CA ILE A 553 -9.13 -19.42 -17.79
C ILE A 553 -10.18 -20.17 -18.64
N GLU A 554 -10.87 -21.16 -18.07
CA GLU A 554 -11.89 -21.90 -18.81
C GLU A 554 -13.09 -20.99 -19.19
N SER A 555 -13.57 -20.17 -18.25
CA SER A 555 -14.69 -19.24 -18.48
C SER A 555 -14.39 -18.21 -19.58
N ILE A 556 -13.17 -17.69 -19.63
CA ILE A 556 -12.76 -16.70 -20.63
C ILE A 556 -12.41 -17.34 -21.97
N GLN A 557 -11.95 -18.60 -22.00
CA GLN A 557 -11.79 -19.35 -23.25
C GLN A 557 -13.13 -19.50 -24.00
N TRP A 558 -14.23 -19.77 -23.29
CA TRP A 558 -15.56 -19.83 -23.90
C TRP A 558 -16.09 -18.45 -24.32
N THR A 559 -15.97 -17.44 -23.47
CA THR A 559 -16.56 -16.12 -23.72
C THR A 559 -15.77 -15.28 -24.73
N ALA A 560 -14.43 -15.23 -24.64
CA ALA A 560 -13.61 -14.41 -25.54
C ALA A 560 -13.65 -14.90 -27.00
N ASP A 561 -13.80 -16.21 -27.26
CA ASP A 561 -13.95 -16.73 -28.63
C ASP A 561 -15.29 -16.31 -29.25
N ILE A 562 -16.37 -16.31 -28.47
CA ILE A 562 -17.65 -15.75 -28.91
C ILE A 562 -17.47 -14.27 -29.26
N VAL A 563 -16.91 -13.47 -28.35
CA VAL A 563 -16.80 -12.02 -28.56
C VAL A 563 -15.91 -11.70 -29.76
N CYS A 564 -14.73 -12.34 -29.90
CA CYS A 564 -13.84 -12.15 -31.06
C CYS A 564 -14.49 -12.51 -32.41
N ARG A 565 -15.57 -13.31 -32.45
CA ARG A 565 -16.32 -13.59 -33.69
C ARG A 565 -17.18 -12.40 -34.13
N TYR A 566 -17.67 -11.55 -33.23
CA TYR A 566 -18.52 -10.40 -33.56
C TYR A 566 -17.80 -9.05 -33.46
N ASP A 567 -16.90 -8.92 -32.49
CA ASP A 567 -16.08 -7.74 -32.28
C ASP A 567 -14.85 -7.75 -33.23
N LYS A 568 -14.37 -6.59 -33.69
CA LYS A 568 -13.48 -6.50 -34.89
C LYS A 568 -12.32 -5.50 -34.80
N ASP A 569 -12.49 -4.43 -34.05
CA ASP A 569 -11.40 -3.57 -33.56
C ASP A 569 -10.70 -4.22 -32.36
N GLY A 570 -11.42 -5.02 -31.55
CA GLY A 570 -10.88 -6.04 -30.65
C GLY A 570 -11.37 -5.88 -29.20
N ILE A 571 -11.13 -6.91 -28.38
CA ILE A 571 -11.46 -6.88 -26.95
C ILE A 571 -10.27 -6.38 -26.12
N ASP A 572 -10.53 -5.68 -25.03
CA ASP A 572 -9.51 -5.40 -24.01
C ASP A 572 -9.60 -6.44 -22.89
N VAL A 573 -8.46 -6.84 -22.35
CA VAL A 573 -8.32 -7.67 -21.15
C VAL A 573 -7.52 -6.89 -20.13
N ARG A 574 -8.11 -6.61 -18.97
CA ARG A 574 -7.54 -5.81 -17.89
C ARG A 574 -7.59 -6.57 -16.57
N PHE A 575 -6.73 -6.20 -15.61
CA PHE A 575 -6.61 -6.89 -14.32
C PHE A 575 -6.91 -5.98 -13.12
N PHE A 576 -7.20 -6.54 -11.93
CA PHE A 576 -7.48 -5.74 -10.73
C PHE A 576 -6.23 -5.07 -10.14
N ILE A 577 -5.13 -5.81 -9.95
CA ILE A 577 -4.00 -5.34 -9.14
C ILE A 577 -2.93 -4.61 -9.96
N ASP A 578 -2.48 -5.21 -11.06
CA ASP A 578 -1.37 -4.68 -11.86
C ASP A 578 -1.80 -4.32 -13.28
N GLU A 579 -1.93 -3.02 -13.53
CA GLU A 579 -2.31 -2.48 -14.84
C GLU A 579 -1.28 -2.81 -15.94
N ALA A 580 -0.03 -3.13 -15.59
CA ALA A 580 0.96 -3.61 -16.56
C ALA A 580 0.66 -5.04 -17.06
N LYS A 581 -0.28 -5.77 -16.46
CA LYS A 581 -0.78 -7.05 -17.00
C LYS A 581 -1.77 -6.83 -18.17
N ASP A 582 -2.39 -5.65 -18.27
CA ASP A 582 -3.43 -5.33 -19.27
C ASP A 582 -2.95 -5.54 -20.73
N GLU A 583 -3.86 -5.97 -21.60
CA GLU A 583 -3.65 -6.07 -23.05
C GLU A 583 -4.89 -5.62 -23.83
N PHE A 584 -4.70 -4.88 -24.91
CA PHE A 584 -5.74 -4.10 -25.57
C PHE A 584 -5.99 -4.53 -27.02
N SER A 585 -7.23 -4.40 -27.50
CA SER A 585 -7.61 -4.66 -28.91
C SER A 585 -7.26 -6.07 -29.42
N ILE A 586 -7.38 -7.09 -28.58
CA ILE A 586 -7.14 -8.50 -28.90
C ILE A 586 -8.19 -9.00 -29.91
N LYS A 587 -7.74 -9.67 -30.98
CA LYS A 587 -8.60 -10.12 -32.11
C LYS A 587 -8.74 -11.64 -32.25
N LYS A 588 -8.15 -12.39 -31.33
CA LYS A 588 -8.13 -13.85 -31.31
C LYS A 588 -8.16 -14.33 -29.86
N ALA A 589 -9.14 -15.14 -29.50
CA ALA A 589 -9.24 -15.70 -28.14
C ALA A 589 -8.01 -16.53 -27.74
N GLN A 590 -7.32 -17.15 -28.71
CA GLN A 590 -6.05 -17.83 -28.44
C GLN A 590 -5.04 -16.91 -27.74
N ARG A 591 -4.96 -15.61 -28.08
CA ARG A 591 -4.03 -14.69 -27.41
C ARG A 591 -4.41 -14.44 -25.94
N VAL A 592 -5.70 -14.41 -25.63
CA VAL A 592 -6.19 -14.32 -24.24
C VAL A 592 -5.80 -15.58 -23.46
N LEU A 593 -5.95 -16.75 -24.08
CA LEU A 593 -5.53 -18.02 -23.49
C LEU A 593 -4.00 -18.08 -23.31
N ASP A 594 -3.23 -17.62 -24.30
CA ASP A 594 -1.76 -17.57 -24.25
C ASP A 594 -1.29 -16.66 -23.09
N LEU A 595 -1.88 -15.46 -22.96
CA LEU A 595 -1.64 -14.49 -21.89
C LEU A 595 -1.87 -15.11 -20.51
N LEU A 596 -3.06 -15.64 -20.26
CA LEU A 596 -3.47 -16.14 -18.93
C LEU A 596 -2.87 -17.50 -18.54
N SER A 597 -2.36 -18.26 -19.51
CA SER A 597 -1.74 -19.58 -19.26
C SER A 597 -0.21 -19.52 -19.15
N ASN A 598 0.45 -18.47 -19.67
CA ASN A 598 1.92 -18.45 -19.83
C ASN A 598 2.61 -17.15 -19.39
N GLU A 599 1.88 -16.03 -19.29
CA GLU A 599 2.46 -14.70 -19.09
C GLU A 599 1.92 -13.98 -17.85
N VAL A 600 0.68 -14.25 -17.47
CA VAL A 600 0.00 -13.75 -16.27
C VAL A 600 -0.39 -14.92 -15.37
N ALA A 601 -0.31 -14.69 -14.06
CA ALA A 601 -0.78 -15.57 -13.01
C ALA A 601 -1.43 -14.73 -11.89
N PRO A 602 -2.19 -15.35 -10.96
CA PRO A 602 -2.57 -14.73 -9.70
C PRO A 602 -1.31 -14.30 -8.94
N ASP A 603 -1.38 -13.16 -8.27
CA ASP A 603 -0.30 -12.76 -7.37
C ASP A 603 -0.23 -13.68 -6.15
N GLU A 604 0.86 -14.46 -6.03
CA GLU A 604 1.18 -15.28 -4.83
C GLU A 604 1.16 -14.48 -3.51
N LEU A 605 1.32 -13.15 -3.61
CA LEU A 605 1.04 -12.22 -2.54
C LEU A 605 -0.48 -12.03 -2.41
N GLY A 606 -1.12 -12.86 -1.58
CA GLY A 606 -2.53 -12.76 -1.24
C GLY A 606 -2.92 -11.41 -0.60
N GLY A 607 -4.19 -11.04 -0.74
CA GLY A 607 -4.74 -9.78 -0.29
C GLY A 607 -6.18 -9.59 -0.75
N GLY A 608 -6.80 -8.48 -0.31
CA GLY A 608 -8.19 -8.15 -0.63
C GLY A 608 -8.44 -7.75 -2.09
N THR A 609 -9.69 -7.90 -2.51
CA THR A 609 -10.17 -7.70 -3.89
C THR A 609 -10.68 -6.27 -4.05
N TYR A 610 -9.83 -5.37 -4.55
CA TYR A 610 -10.16 -3.95 -4.73
C TYR A 610 -10.50 -3.66 -6.20
N ILE A 611 -11.76 -3.31 -6.47
CA ILE A 611 -12.31 -3.20 -7.83
C ILE A 611 -12.54 -1.73 -8.22
N ALA A 612 -12.80 -0.83 -7.27
CA ALA A 612 -13.39 0.48 -7.56
C ALA A 612 -12.49 1.42 -8.39
N ASP A 613 -11.18 1.46 -8.16
CA ASP A 613 -10.25 2.35 -8.90
C ASP A 613 -10.13 1.94 -10.39
N ARG A 614 -10.14 0.64 -10.65
CA ARG A 614 -10.06 0.05 -12.00
C ARG A 614 -11.38 0.17 -12.73
N LEU A 615 -12.49 -0.09 -12.03
CA LEU A 615 -13.84 0.15 -12.53
C LEU A 615 -14.05 1.63 -12.87
N TYR A 616 -13.66 2.54 -11.97
CA TYR A 616 -13.72 3.99 -12.20
C TYR A 616 -12.92 4.41 -13.42
N THR A 617 -11.71 3.88 -13.60
CA THR A 617 -10.84 4.17 -14.75
C THR A 617 -11.50 3.76 -16.07
N ILE A 618 -11.98 2.51 -16.17
CA ILE A 618 -12.63 1.98 -17.39
C ILE A 618 -13.92 2.75 -17.72
N LEU A 619 -14.77 3.00 -16.71
CA LEU A 619 -16.04 3.70 -16.91
C LEU A 619 -15.82 5.19 -17.24
N THR A 620 -14.84 5.84 -16.62
CA THR A 620 -14.48 7.25 -16.92
C THR A 620 -13.90 7.40 -18.31
N GLU A 621 -13.06 6.48 -18.77
CA GLU A 621 -12.62 6.44 -20.18
C GLU A 621 -13.81 6.42 -21.14
N HIS A 622 -14.81 5.56 -20.87
CA HIS A 622 -16.00 5.43 -21.72
C HIS A 622 -16.88 6.68 -21.67
N LEU A 623 -17.18 7.22 -20.47
CA LEU A 623 -17.92 8.46 -20.28
C LEU A 623 -17.28 9.62 -21.04
N VAL A 624 -15.96 9.77 -20.93
CA VAL A 624 -15.20 10.83 -21.62
C VAL A 624 -15.22 10.65 -23.14
N LYS A 625 -15.16 9.41 -23.66
CA LYS A 625 -15.35 9.12 -25.10
C LYS A 625 -16.76 9.54 -25.55
N PHE A 626 -17.81 9.16 -24.80
CA PHE A 626 -19.21 9.45 -25.12
C PHE A 626 -19.56 10.95 -25.03
N GLU A 627 -19.09 11.65 -23.99
CA GLU A 627 -19.32 13.08 -23.82
C GLU A 627 -18.62 13.89 -24.94
N LYS A 628 -17.36 13.59 -25.26
CA LYS A 628 -16.64 14.26 -26.37
C LYS A 628 -17.39 14.13 -27.70
N TRP A 629 -18.01 12.98 -27.95
CA TRP A 629 -18.90 12.79 -29.10
C TRP A 629 -20.18 13.64 -29.01
N LYS A 630 -20.90 13.61 -27.87
CA LYS A 630 -22.12 14.42 -27.65
C LYS A 630 -21.85 15.92 -27.82
N GLN A 631 -20.78 16.44 -27.22
CA GLN A 631 -20.34 17.83 -27.41
C GLN A 631 -19.95 18.13 -28.87
N GLY A 632 -19.43 17.13 -29.60
CA GLY A 632 -19.13 17.21 -31.02
C GLY A 632 -20.35 17.45 -31.90
N LEU A 633 -21.52 16.91 -31.54
CA LEU A 633 -22.78 17.09 -32.29
C LEU A 633 -23.25 18.55 -32.33
N ALA A 634 -22.89 19.37 -31.35
CA ALA A 634 -23.28 20.78 -31.26
C ALA A 634 -22.36 21.73 -32.05
N ARG A 635 -21.31 21.22 -32.72
CA ARG A 635 -20.31 22.07 -33.40
C ARG A 635 -20.77 22.54 -34.78
N ARG A 636 -20.24 23.71 -35.19
CA ARG A 636 -20.58 24.33 -36.49
C ARG A 636 -20.10 23.47 -37.67
N ARG A 637 -20.89 23.54 -38.75
CA ARG A 637 -20.64 22.89 -40.05
C ARG A 637 -19.22 23.23 -40.56
N GLY A 638 -18.35 22.22 -40.62
CA GLY A 638 -16.94 22.37 -41.03
C GLY A 638 -15.90 21.79 -40.05
N SER A 639 -16.28 21.53 -38.79
CA SER A 639 -15.40 20.78 -37.86
C SER A 639 -15.21 19.32 -38.28
N PRO A 640 -14.07 18.66 -37.94
CA PRO A 640 -13.91 17.22 -38.11
C PRO A 640 -15.04 16.44 -37.44
N ARG A 641 -15.57 15.43 -38.13
CA ARG A 641 -16.67 14.61 -37.64
C ARG A 641 -16.16 13.62 -36.59
N VAL A 642 -16.49 13.87 -35.32
CA VAL A 642 -16.21 12.92 -34.24
C VAL A 642 -17.07 11.68 -34.47
N GLU A 643 -16.43 10.51 -34.55
CA GLU A 643 -17.11 9.23 -34.68
C GLU A 643 -17.88 8.90 -33.40
N LYS A 644 -19.00 8.19 -33.52
CA LYS A 644 -19.73 7.74 -32.32
C LYS A 644 -18.96 6.58 -31.71
N PRO A 645 -18.55 6.62 -30.43
CA PRO A 645 -18.03 5.43 -29.77
C PRO A 645 -19.10 4.34 -29.75
N LYS A 646 -18.65 3.08 -29.77
CA LYS A 646 -19.49 1.94 -29.45
C LYS A 646 -20.04 2.05 -28.02
N LYS A 647 -20.87 1.08 -27.65
CA LYS A 647 -21.36 0.88 -26.28
C LYS A 647 -20.30 0.11 -25.48
N LEU A 648 -20.29 0.15 -24.15
CA LEU A 648 -19.37 -0.68 -23.36
C LEU A 648 -20.08 -1.94 -22.84
N ASN A 649 -19.48 -3.10 -23.09
CA ASN A 649 -19.81 -4.36 -22.41
C ASN A 649 -18.63 -4.73 -21.50
N LEU A 650 -18.76 -4.48 -20.20
CA LEU A 650 -17.72 -4.77 -19.20
C LEU A 650 -18.04 -6.09 -18.51
N VAL A 651 -17.19 -7.10 -18.66
CA VAL A 651 -17.34 -8.42 -18.01
C VAL A 651 -16.28 -8.53 -16.90
N VAL A 652 -16.72 -8.42 -15.65
CA VAL A 652 -15.88 -8.54 -14.45
C VAL A 652 -15.89 -10.00 -13.98
N ILE A 653 -14.72 -10.63 -13.86
CA ILE A 653 -14.60 -12.03 -13.41
C ILE A 653 -13.83 -12.06 -12.08
N THR A 654 -14.46 -12.54 -11.02
CA THR A 654 -13.99 -12.44 -9.61
C THR A 654 -14.41 -13.66 -8.81
N ASP A 655 -13.65 -14.12 -7.81
CA ASP A 655 -14.10 -15.17 -6.88
C ASP A 655 -14.74 -14.62 -5.60
N GLY A 656 -14.08 -13.63 -4.99
CA GLY A 656 -14.52 -12.98 -3.77
C GLY A 656 -15.50 -11.81 -3.99
N ALA A 657 -16.06 -11.36 -2.87
CA ALA A 657 -16.68 -10.04 -2.78
C ALA A 657 -15.59 -8.96 -2.74
N ALA A 658 -15.86 -7.76 -3.26
CA ALA A 658 -14.87 -6.69 -3.18
C ALA A 658 -14.64 -6.20 -1.74
N ASP A 659 -13.41 -5.87 -1.37
CA ASP A 659 -13.09 -5.18 -0.11
C ASP A 659 -13.51 -3.70 -0.12
N ASP A 660 -13.77 -3.13 -1.30
CA ASP A 660 -14.26 -1.76 -1.54
C ASP A 660 -15.72 -1.72 -2.02
N MET A 661 -16.58 -2.56 -1.41
CA MET A 661 -18.01 -2.71 -1.76
C MET A 661 -18.77 -1.38 -1.94
N GLU A 662 -18.64 -0.46 -0.99
CA GLU A 662 -19.37 0.81 -1.01
C GLU A 662 -18.88 1.74 -2.12
N GLU A 663 -17.60 1.62 -2.51
CA GLU A 663 -16.99 2.40 -3.59
C GLU A 663 -17.34 1.83 -4.96
N VAL A 664 -17.45 0.51 -5.09
CA VAL A 664 -18.00 -0.15 -6.28
C VAL A 664 -19.46 0.28 -6.50
N GLU A 665 -20.28 0.28 -5.44
CA GLU A 665 -21.64 0.85 -5.50
C GLU A 665 -21.61 2.32 -5.97
N ASP A 666 -20.77 3.16 -5.35
CA ASP A 666 -20.69 4.59 -5.64
C ASP A 666 -20.24 4.92 -7.08
N VAL A 667 -19.26 4.18 -7.61
CA VAL A 667 -18.73 4.32 -8.97
C VAL A 667 -19.78 3.91 -10.02
N ILE A 668 -20.52 2.82 -9.77
CA ILE A 668 -21.63 2.37 -10.62
C ILE A 668 -22.76 3.41 -10.60
N VAL A 669 -23.16 3.88 -9.41
CA VAL A 669 -24.23 4.87 -9.22
C VAL A 669 -23.89 6.22 -9.86
N GLU A 670 -22.64 6.68 -9.75
CA GLU A 670 -22.20 7.92 -10.42
C GLU A 670 -22.17 7.76 -11.93
N THR A 671 -21.64 6.65 -12.45
CA THR A 671 -21.62 6.36 -13.89
C THR A 671 -23.03 6.29 -14.47
N ALA A 672 -23.95 5.62 -13.78
CA ALA A 672 -25.35 5.52 -14.17
C ALA A 672 -26.01 6.90 -14.28
N LYS A 673 -25.90 7.73 -13.22
CA LYS A 673 -26.40 9.11 -13.20
C LYS A 673 -25.77 9.96 -14.30
N LYS A 674 -24.46 9.79 -14.56
CA LYS A 674 -23.76 10.55 -15.60
C LYS A 674 -24.21 10.18 -17.01
N LEU A 675 -24.52 8.91 -17.25
CA LEU A 675 -25.14 8.47 -18.51
C LEU A 675 -26.54 9.06 -18.69
N ASP A 676 -27.33 9.22 -17.63
CA ASP A 676 -28.65 9.86 -17.68
C ASP A 676 -28.56 11.39 -17.90
N GLU A 677 -27.66 12.11 -17.23
CA GLU A 677 -27.33 13.51 -17.56
C GLU A 677 -26.88 13.66 -19.02
N LEU A 678 -26.06 12.73 -19.49
CA LEU A 678 -25.60 12.69 -20.88
C LEU A 678 -26.70 12.21 -21.85
N GLY A 679 -27.89 11.83 -21.38
CA GLY A 679 -29.01 11.41 -22.23
C GLY A 679 -28.67 10.19 -23.07
N ALA A 680 -27.84 9.29 -22.53
CA ALA A 680 -27.37 8.11 -23.22
C ALA A 680 -28.50 7.07 -23.41
N PRO A 681 -28.49 6.26 -24.48
CA PRO A 681 -29.32 5.06 -24.56
C PRO A 681 -29.14 4.19 -23.31
N VAL A 682 -30.18 3.47 -22.87
CA VAL A 682 -30.11 2.60 -21.66
C VAL A 682 -28.91 1.65 -21.76
N HIS A 683 -28.86 0.89 -22.86
CA HIS A 683 -27.80 -0.06 -23.22
C HIS A 683 -26.47 0.59 -23.70
N GLN A 684 -26.16 1.82 -23.33
CA GLN A 684 -24.86 2.45 -23.67
C GLN A 684 -23.70 1.82 -22.88
N LEU A 685 -24.00 1.25 -21.72
CA LEU A 685 -23.12 0.52 -20.83
C LEU A 685 -23.88 -0.69 -20.27
N GLY A 686 -23.19 -1.81 -20.10
CA GLY A 686 -23.56 -2.89 -19.19
C GLY A 686 -22.31 -3.41 -18.47
N ILE A 687 -22.50 -3.82 -17.21
CA ILE A 687 -21.48 -4.37 -16.32
C ILE A 687 -21.96 -5.76 -15.87
N GLN A 688 -21.44 -6.80 -16.50
CA GLN A 688 -21.69 -8.17 -16.09
C GLN A 688 -20.66 -8.58 -15.03
N PHE A 689 -21.11 -9.08 -13.88
CA PHE A 689 -20.27 -9.83 -12.97
C PHE A 689 -20.41 -11.34 -13.24
N LEU A 690 -19.28 -12.04 -13.28
CA LEU A 690 -19.17 -13.49 -13.39
C LEU A 690 -18.43 -14.01 -12.16
N GLN A 691 -19.15 -14.64 -11.25
CA GLN A 691 -18.57 -15.21 -10.04
C GLN A 691 -17.85 -16.53 -10.35
N ILE A 692 -16.60 -16.67 -9.91
CA ILE A 692 -15.85 -17.93 -9.89
C ILE A 692 -15.98 -18.57 -8.50
N GLY A 693 -16.11 -19.89 -8.44
CA GLY A 693 -16.27 -20.61 -7.17
C GLY A 693 -17.65 -20.39 -6.53
N LYS A 694 -17.72 -20.61 -5.21
CA LYS A 694 -18.96 -20.77 -4.43
C LYS A 694 -18.96 -20.02 -3.10
N ASP A 695 -18.33 -18.85 -3.05
CA ASP A 695 -18.41 -17.97 -1.88
C ASP A 695 -19.84 -17.40 -1.76
N ASP A 696 -20.51 -17.75 -0.65
CA ASP A 696 -21.86 -17.31 -0.29
C ASP A 696 -21.94 -15.79 -0.01
N ASP A 697 -20.87 -15.17 0.49
CA ASP A 697 -20.83 -13.72 0.75
C ASP A 697 -20.56 -12.93 -0.54
N ALA A 698 -19.70 -13.44 -1.43
CA ALA A 698 -19.58 -12.94 -2.80
C ALA A 698 -20.90 -13.03 -3.56
N ALA A 699 -21.61 -14.17 -3.48
CA ALA A 699 -22.92 -14.33 -4.11
C ALA A 699 -23.96 -13.33 -3.57
N ARG A 700 -24.00 -13.14 -2.24
CA ARG A 700 -24.86 -12.13 -1.57
C ARG A 700 -24.55 -10.71 -2.02
N TRP A 701 -23.26 -10.35 -2.11
CA TRP A 701 -22.83 -9.01 -2.51
C TRP A 701 -23.13 -8.72 -3.99
N LEU A 702 -22.85 -9.68 -4.89
CA LEU A 702 -23.12 -9.49 -6.31
C LEU A 702 -24.62 -9.36 -6.62
N ALA A 703 -25.49 -10.14 -5.94
CA ALA A 703 -26.95 -10.00 -6.07
C ALA A 703 -27.47 -8.62 -5.59
N LYS A 704 -26.76 -7.97 -4.66
CA LYS A 704 -27.06 -6.60 -4.19
C LYS A 704 -26.68 -5.53 -5.24
N LEU A 705 -25.60 -5.75 -6.01
CA LEU A 705 -25.22 -4.83 -7.10
C LEU A 705 -26.22 -4.87 -8.27
N ASP A 706 -26.70 -6.07 -8.58
CA ASP A 706 -27.71 -6.39 -9.59
C ASP A 706 -29.07 -5.73 -9.27
N ASP A 707 -29.82 -6.27 -8.30
CA ASP A 707 -31.21 -5.84 -8.07
C ASP A 707 -31.31 -4.55 -7.23
N ALA A 708 -30.52 -4.42 -6.16
CA ALA A 708 -30.80 -3.43 -5.12
C ALA A 708 -30.31 -2.01 -5.43
N LEU A 709 -29.26 -1.83 -6.25
CA LEU A 709 -28.74 -0.49 -6.58
C LEU A 709 -29.76 0.37 -7.35
N LYS A 710 -30.43 -0.25 -8.31
CA LYS A 710 -31.50 0.29 -9.15
C LYS A 710 -32.62 0.90 -8.33
N GLU A 711 -33.16 0.14 -7.36
CA GLU A 711 -34.21 0.60 -6.45
C GLU A 711 -33.70 1.64 -5.43
N LYS A 712 -32.57 1.34 -4.76
CA LYS A 712 -31.98 2.17 -3.68
C LYS A 712 -31.62 3.59 -4.13
N HIS A 713 -31.12 3.73 -5.37
CA HIS A 713 -30.62 5.01 -5.88
C HIS A 713 -31.45 5.62 -7.02
N ASN A 714 -32.53 4.96 -7.46
CA ASN A 714 -33.35 5.35 -8.61
C ASN A 714 -32.49 5.67 -9.85
N ILE A 715 -31.63 4.72 -10.21
CA ILE A 715 -30.72 4.82 -11.37
C ILE A 715 -31.17 3.92 -12.52
N ARG A 716 -30.60 4.16 -13.70
CA ARG A 716 -30.66 3.19 -14.79
C ARG A 716 -30.07 1.83 -14.42
N ASP A 717 -30.63 0.85 -15.09
CA ASP A 717 -30.37 -0.57 -15.03
C ASP A 717 -29.16 -0.91 -15.92
N ILE A 718 -28.01 -1.28 -15.32
CA ILE A 718 -26.72 -1.45 -16.02
C ILE A 718 -25.82 -2.57 -15.44
N VAL A 719 -26.31 -3.34 -14.46
CA VAL A 719 -25.55 -4.44 -13.81
C VAL A 719 -26.32 -5.74 -13.99
N ASP A 720 -25.62 -6.85 -14.14
CA ASP A 720 -26.17 -8.22 -14.00
C ASP A 720 -25.11 -9.14 -13.38
N THR A 721 -25.51 -10.20 -12.68
CA THR A 721 -24.58 -11.20 -12.09
C THR A 721 -24.97 -12.63 -12.42
N ARG A 722 -23.96 -13.48 -12.71
CA ARG A 722 -24.13 -14.93 -12.93
C ARG A 722 -22.96 -15.72 -12.31
N PRO A 723 -23.20 -16.91 -11.73
CA PRO A 723 -22.13 -17.81 -11.29
C PRO A 723 -21.59 -18.68 -12.44
N TRP A 724 -20.27 -18.79 -12.55
CA TRP A 724 -19.62 -19.71 -13.49
C TRP A 724 -19.85 -21.17 -13.06
N ASN A 725 -20.36 -21.97 -14.00
CA ASN A 725 -20.62 -23.39 -13.78
C ASN A 725 -19.97 -24.18 -14.91
N ARG A 726 -18.92 -24.94 -14.57
CA ARG A 726 -18.12 -25.77 -15.50
C ARG A 726 -19.05 -26.62 -16.39
N PRO A 727 -18.87 -26.62 -17.73
CA PRO A 727 -19.64 -27.49 -18.60
C PRO A 727 -19.32 -28.97 -18.40
N THR A 728 -20.32 -29.81 -18.64
CA THR A 728 -20.18 -31.28 -18.69
C THR A 728 -20.33 -31.79 -20.13
N GLU A 729 -19.95 -33.05 -20.40
CA GLU A 729 -19.97 -33.64 -21.75
C GLU A 729 -21.32 -33.55 -22.48
N ASN A 730 -22.42 -33.45 -21.74
CA ASN A 730 -23.79 -33.40 -22.27
C ASN A 730 -24.52 -32.09 -21.93
N ASP A 731 -23.77 -31.01 -21.68
CA ASP A 731 -24.32 -29.73 -21.23
C ASP A 731 -25.03 -28.96 -22.36
N LYS A 732 -26.33 -29.21 -22.47
CA LYS A 732 -27.22 -28.57 -23.45
C LYS A 732 -27.54 -27.12 -23.12
N SER A 733 -27.32 -26.64 -21.88
CA SER A 733 -27.63 -25.25 -21.49
C SER A 733 -26.42 -24.32 -21.51
N LEU A 734 -25.20 -24.83 -21.74
CA LEU A 734 -23.97 -24.01 -21.86
C LEU A 734 -24.14 -22.84 -22.82
N LYS A 735 -24.82 -23.05 -23.96
CA LYS A 735 -25.09 -21.99 -24.94
C LYS A 735 -25.93 -20.85 -24.38
N ASP A 736 -26.93 -21.18 -23.56
CA ASP A 736 -27.84 -20.21 -22.97
C ASP A 736 -27.21 -19.53 -21.73
N ARG A 737 -26.36 -20.25 -20.97
CA ARG A 737 -25.50 -19.64 -19.94
C ARG A 737 -24.52 -18.64 -20.56
N LEU A 738 -23.87 -18.99 -21.67
CA LEU A 738 -22.97 -18.07 -22.40
C LEU A 738 -23.72 -16.89 -23.04
N LYS A 739 -24.98 -17.09 -23.47
CA LYS A 739 -25.88 -16.00 -23.90
C LYS A 739 -26.17 -15.04 -22.74
N GLN A 740 -26.50 -15.56 -21.55
CA GLN A 740 -26.73 -14.74 -20.36
C GLN A 740 -25.45 -13.97 -19.94
N ILE A 741 -24.31 -14.67 -19.79
CA ILE A 741 -23.03 -14.07 -19.38
C ILE A 741 -22.55 -12.96 -20.35
N LEU A 742 -22.83 -13.06 -21.65
CA LEU A 742 -22.36 -12.06 -22.62
C LEU A 742 -23.37 -10.97 -22.97
N LEU A 743 -24.67 -11.15 -22.66
CA LEU A 743 -25.74 -10.27 -23.10
C LEU A 743 -26.66 -9.75 -21.99
N GLY A 744 -26.63 -10.31 -20.77
CA GLY A 744 -27.54 -9.96 -19.67
C GLY A 744 -27.50 -8.48 -19.34
N ALA A 745 -26.34 -8.00 -18.87
CA ALA A 745 -26.14 -6.59 -18.52
C ALA A 745 -26.33 -5.58 -19.66
N ILE A 746 -26.42 -6.02 -20.93
CA ILE A 746 -26.56 -5.16 -22.12
C ILE A 746 -27.89 -5.32 -22.88
N SER A 747 -28.72 -6.31 -22.54
CA SER A 747 -29.97 -6.61 -23.24
C SER A 747 -31.04 -7.17 -22.29
N ARG A 748 -31.93 -6.30 -21.81
CA ARG A 748 -33.09 -6.64 -20.96
C ARG A 748 -33.88 -7.88 -21.44
N ALA A 749 -34.11 -8.04 -22.74
CA ALA A 749 -34.82 -9.22 -23.27
C ALA A 749 -34.05 -10.57 -23.12
N VAL A 750 -32.86 -10.57 -22.52
CA VAL A 750 -32.10 -11.77 -22.09
C VAL A 750 -32.02 -11.85 -20.56
N ASP A 751 -32.06 -10.72 -19.86
CA ASP A 751 -32.18 -10.66 -18.40
C ASP A 751 -33.61 -10.97 -17.91
N ASP A 752 -34.66 -10.53 -18.62
CA ASP A 752 -36.06 -10.89 -18.36
C ASP A 752 -36.30 -12.44 -18.45
N GLU A 753 -35.39 -13.19 -19.10
CA GLU A 753 -35.38 -14.67 -19.15
C GLU A 753 -34.87 -15.32 -17.84
N ARG A 754 -34.59 -14.54 -16.79
CA ARG A 754 -34.20 -14.95 -15.42
C ARG A 754 -35.35 -15.56 -14.59
N SER A 755 -36.55 -15.68 -15.17
CA SER A 755 -37.83 -16.08 -14.53
C SER A 755 -38.06 -17.59 -14.44
#